data_AF-A0A1I4G227-F1
#
_entry.id   AF-A0A1I4G227-F1
#
_cell.length_a   1.000
_cell.length_b   1.000
_cell.length_c   1.000
_cell.angle_alpha   90.00
_cell.angle_beta   90.00
_cell.angle_gamma   90.00
#
_symmetry.space_group_name_H-M   'P 1'
#
loop_
_entity.id
_entity.type
_entity.pdbx_description
1 polymer ?
#
loop_
_entity_poly.entity_id
_entity_poly.type
_entity_poly.pdbx_seq_one_letter_code
_entity_poly.pdbx_strand_id
1 'polypeptide(L)'
;MASVSASDVSDINDNQNYLSTDEGSANEDMISQDLDLSSAKSDSNSNSELITSSNEESDNSKLESSNTVSDLLSNSNSTTDSNTTTKNSTTIVSSSSTVVNGNDYSVTLKDNNGNVLSGKKLIFTFNGNNYTETTNSQGIASLTINAKATNYIINVAFLGDGLYESSSISNKLTVSKTPTTIKSSTTSAIKGKSYSVVLKDKNGKLLSSKTVTLKFNAKTYKRTTNSKGIVSFKISGTVAKTYKLNYKFAGDDYYAPSSGSVSLKVKMPTKLTGSNAHIVKGSKYNVTLKDANGRVLSKKAVTFNINGKTYKRTTNSKGVANLKINLADGKSYDFKYTYAGSSYYGASSKKLSLYVKTPTKLTNSGSSVAKGKYYYITLKDFRGKVLPKQTVTIKYRGKTYKRTTNSKGVASLKINSAIGYSYKLTYKFAGNSYYGPSSGSLNLRTKMATSLTKSSSTILKGTAYKVTLKDGNGKALSKKTVTFTFNGKTYKRTTNSKGRVSLTINAAAGKTYKFSYKYAGDSYYNRSSSGTINLFVKIKSTFSNSGSSIMNNSSYVVSLKDGDGKALSGKTVSFTFDGNSFKNTTDSNGLAHLFIVESSPITSTLSYKFEGDNVYTASSGSVSLNVKSDKVFTFNQIVTAAKSLRDYVDKNAKIPATVSVNGINVNTSSFAYLMAKSVVNINNGKKYNVDVINISSNYSNGGNSSINADLDKSAYIALSNNLINYAQSNERLPNYISTNVGLISPDLYIFGLSKALDFYSNMGRLPKYITLDTDDVDGKVNQIVIKKGNLSQYKKGLNEVQSLSSSEIAKYLKSSGNDALNDAIRNLANSLTSGKTSVWDKANAIFRYVRDNISYEFYSNTKYKATGTLSKKKGNCCDHANLIVALCRAADIPARYSHAKGCTFTSGLVTGHVWAQIYVDGVWYSADATSSRNELGNIRNWKTNSFNNLKQYDHLPF
;
A
#
# COMPACT_ATOMS: atom_id res chain seq x y z
N MET A 1 8.20 45.70 -15.14
CA MET A 1 6.90 45.91 -14.47
C MET A 1 6.63 44.64 -13.66
N ALA A 2 7.22 44.53 -12.46
CA ALA A 2 6.64 44.92 -11.15
C ALA A 2 5.44 44.01 -10.80
N SER A 3 5.35 43.33 -9.66
CA SER A 3 5.84 43.69 -8.31
C SER A 3 6.06 42.48 -7.40
N VAL A 4 7.01 42.67 -6.48
CA VAL A 4 7.33 41.89 -5.29
C VAL A 4 6.29 42.16 -4.19
N SER A 5 6.03 41.19 -3.31
CA SER A 5 5.67 41.45 -1.91
C SER A 5 6.12 40.30 -1.01
N ALA A 6 7.01 40.62 -0.08
CA ALA A 6 7.44 39.81 1.05
C ALA A 6 7.24 40.63 2.33
N SER A 7 6.80 39.97 3.41
CA SER A 7 6.92 40.36 4.83
C SER A 7 6.44 39.15 5.66
N ASP A 8 7.37 38.40 6.27
CA ASP A 8 7.77 38.43 7.70
C ASP A 8 6.81 37.64 8.62
N VAL A 9 7.19 36.43 9.05
CA VAL A 9 7.93 36.06 10.29
C VAL A 9 7.04 36.08 11.53
N SER A 10 6.79 34.88 12.08
CA SER A 10 6.66 34.65 13.51
C SER A 10 6.97 33.18 13.82
N ASP A 11 7.92 32.98 14.73
CA ASP A 11 8.31 31.73 15.36
C ASP A 11 7.13 30.92 15.91
N ILE A 12 7.26 29.59 15.93
CA ILE A 12 7.04 28.71 17.10
C ILE A 12 7.60 27.33 16.75
N ASN A 13 8.61 26.96 17.52
CA ASN A 13 9.14 25.60 17.71
C ASN A 13 8.02 24.75 18.33
N ASP A 14 7.70 23.59 17.75
CA ASP A 14 7.23 22.48 18.58
C ASP A 14 7.51 21.12 17.93
N ASN A 15 8.43 20.40 18.56
CA ASN A 15 8.86 19.05 18.26
C ASN A 15 8.55 18.23 19.52
N GLN A 16 7.52 17.39 19.47
CA GLN A 16 7.19 16.37 20.47
C GLN A 16 6.77 15.10 19.70
N ASN A 17 7.60 14.07 19.59
CA ASN A 17 7.87 13.00 20.56
C ASN A 17 6.62 12.28 21.12
N TYR A 18 6.53 10.98 20.80
CA TYR A 18 5.93 9.93 21.62
C TYR A 18 7.01 8.82 21.67
N LEU A 19 7.80 8.79 22.74
CA LEU A 19 7.63 7.95 23.93
C LEU A 19 8.16 6.51 23.74
N SER A 20 9.41 6.31 24.14
CA SER A 20 9.90 5.06 24.74
C SER A 20 10.43 5.41 26.12
N THR A 21 9.81 4.85 27.15
CA THR A 21 10.16 5.03 28.56
C THR A 21 11.34 4.16 28.95
N ASP A 22 12.32 4.81 29.57
CA ASP A 22 13.25 4.33 30.61
C ASP A 22 12.45 3.71 31.79
N GLU A 23 12.95 2.86 32.70
CA GLU A 23 14.22 2.88 33.43
C GLU A 23 14.64 1.47 33.89
N GLY A 24 15.88 1.32 34.35
CA GLY A 24 16.19 0.45 35.49
C GLY A 24 17.48 -0.37 35.37
N SER A 25 18.57 0.15 35.91
CA SER A 25 19.80 -0.61 36.18
C SER A 25 19.72 -1.27 37.56
N ALA A 26 20.14 -2.54 37.68
CA ALA A 26 20.74 -3.10 38.90
C ALA A 26 21.52 -4.39 38.57
N ASN A 27 22.73 -4.49 39.13
CA ASN A 27 23.59 -5.66 39.21
C ASN A 27 22.96 -6.77 40.08
N GLU A 28 23.19 -8.04 39.76
CA GLU A 28 23.95 -9.01 40.59
C GLU A 28 23.96 -10.44 39.97
N ASP A 29 24.91 -11.22 40.47
CA ASP A 29 25.44 -12.53 40.06
C ASP A 29 24.46 -13.67 39.74
N MET A 30 24.92 -14.59 38.86
CA MET A 30 25.12 -16.03 39.17
C MET A 30 25.51 -16.86 37.92
N ILE A 31 26.75 -17.32 37.93
CA ILE A 31 27.27 -18.67 37.64
C ILE A 31 26.48 -19.56 36.63
N SER A 32 27.16 -19.96 35.55
CA SER A 32 27.31 -21.39 35.18
C SER A 32 28.42 -21.60 34.16
N GLN A 33 29.30 -22.55 34.50
CA GLN A 33 30.32 -23.17 33.68
C GLN A 33 29.75 -23.69 32.35
N ASP A 34 30.50 -23.59 31.24
CA ASP A 34 31.32 -24.72 30.77
C ASP A 34 32.14 -24.38 29.51
N LEU A 35 33.41 -24.76 29.62
CA LEU A 35 34.33 -25.31 28.60
C LEU A 35 33.88 -25.27 27.12
N ASP A 36 34.64 -24.57 26.28
CA ASP A 36 35.39 -25.27 25.22
C ASP A 36 36.51 -24.41 24.62
N LEU A 37 37.70 -25.01 24.54
CA LEU A 37 38.90 -24.46 23.94
C LEU A 37 38.89 -24.71 22.43
N SER A 38 38.97 -23.65 21.62
CA SER A 38 39.92 -23.58 20.49
C SER A 38 39.68 -22.34 19.61
N SER A 39 40.71 -21.52 19.44
CA SER A 39 41.28 -21.20 18.11
C SER A 39 42.25 -20.03 18.18
N ALA A 40 43.44 -20.22 17.58
CA ALA A 40 44.29 -19.24 16.88
C ALA A 40 45.63 -19.98 16.58
N LYS A 41 46.03 -20.33 15.35
CA LYS A 41 46.43 -19.50 14.18
C LYS A 41 47.21 -18.27 14.65
N SER A 42 48.42 -17.96 14.20
CA SER A 42 49.09 -18.05 12.89
C SER A 42 50.44 -17.35 13.13
N ASP A 43 51.61 -17.79 12.68
CA ASP A 43 52.21 -17.70 11.33
C ASP A 43 53.67 -17.21 11.54
N SER A 44 54.56 -17.66 10.64
CA SER A 44 55.87 -17.09 10.26
C SER A 44 56.89 -16.70 11.33
N ASN A 45 58.06 -17.36 11.35
CA ASN A 45 59.27 -16.77 10.75
C ASN A 45 60.41 -17.79 10.60
N SER A 46 61.19 -17.62 9.54
CA SER A 46 62.49 -18.24 9.28
C SER A 46 63.61 -17.38 9.87
N ASN A 47 64.66 -18.00 10.43
CA ASN A 47 66.00 -17.42 10.48
C ASN A 47 67.05 -18.53 10.46
N SER A 48 67.93 -18.50 9.45
CA SER A 48 69.37 -18.78 9.56
C SER A 48 69.98 -17.68 10.45
N GLU A 49 71.13 -17.75 11.10
CA GLU A 49 72.48 -18.28 10.89
C GLU A 49 73.16 -17.97 12.26
N LEU A 50 74.13 -18.68 12.82
CA LEU A 50 75.57 -18.59 12.56
C LEU A 50 76.28 -19.16 13.80
N ILE A 51 77.49 -19.64 13.54
CA ILE A 51 78.47 -20.23 14.46
C ILE A 51 79.18 -19.12 15.23
N THR A 52 79.48 -19.33 16.52
CA THR A 52 80.74 -18.85 17.12
C THR A 52 81.28 -19.86 18.13
N SER A 53 82.56 -20.15 17.93
CA SER A 53 83.51 -20.93 18.70
C SER A 53 84.19 -20.13 19.81
N SER A 54 84.74 -20.84 20.80
CA SER A 54 85.92 -20.50 21.61
C SER A 54 86.45 -21.84 22.17
N ASN A 55 87.58 -22.43 21.74
CA ASN A 55 89.00 -22.09 22.06
C ASN A 55 89.18 -21.70 23.53
N GLU A 56 90.09 -22.24 24.34
CA GLU A 56 91.51 -22.63 24.20
C GLU A 56 91.79 -23.89 25.08
N GLU A 57 92.66 -24.85 24.78
CA GLU A 57 94.13 -24.89 24.54
C GLU A 57 94.96 -25.21 25.81
N SER A 58 96.07 -25.91 25.58
CA SER A 58 97.18 -26.31 26.47
C SER A 58 97.01 -27.60 27.28
N ASP A 59 97.99 -28.48 27.43
CA ASP A 59 99.23 -28.77 26.68
C ASP A 59 99.82 -30.07 27.25
N ASN A 60 100.70 -30.72 26.49
CA ASN A 60 101.75 -31.67 26.93
C ASN A 60 101.33 -33.01 27.60
N SER A 61 102.02 -34.14 27.43
CA SER A 61 103.38 -34.41 26.95
C SER A 61 103.53 -35.90 26.55
N LYS A 62 104.53 -36.17 25.71
CA LYS A 62 105.20 -37.47 25.48
C LYS A 62 105.38 -38.32 26.74
N LEU A 63 105.36 -39.66 26.59
CA LEU A 63 106.53 -40.51 26.90
C LEU A 63 106.32 -41.98 26.48
N GLU A 64 107.42 -42.55 26.00
CA GLU A 64 107.61 -43.94 25.63
C GLU A 64 107.78 -44.89 26.84
N SER A 65 107.72 -46.18 26.52
CA SER A 65 108.63 -47.24 26.99
C SER A 65 108.17 -48.19 28.12
N SER A 66 108.35 -49.47 27.78
CA SER A 66 108.63 -50.68 28.55
C SER A 66 108.40 -50.73 30.07
N ASN A 67 107.80 -51.82 30.56
CA ASN A 67 108.56 -52.99 31.02
C ASN A 67 107.66 -54.14 31.48
N THR A 68 108.26 -55.33 31.40
CA THR A 68 107.77 -56.64 31.80
C THR A 68 107.87 -56.88 33.32
N VAL A 69 106.89 -57.64 33.83
CA VAL A 69 106.97 -58.79 34.77
C VAL A 69 107.51 -58.61 36.20
N SER A 70 106.72 -59.16 37.13
CA SER A 70 107.02 -59.60 38.52
C SER A 70 107.12 -58.54 39.62
N ASP A 71 106.10 -58.47 40.47
CA ASP A 71 106.18 -58.95 41.86
C ASP A 71 104.84 -58.77 42.58
N LEU A 72 104.45 -59.81 43.34
CA LEU A 72 103.56 -59.83 44.52
C LEU A 72 102.88 -61.20 44.63
N LEU A 73 103.71 -62.22 44.88
CA LEU A 73 103.40 -63.26 45.86
C LEU A 73 104.33 -63.04 47.05
N SER A 74 103.74 -62.98 48.25
CA SER A 74 104.27 -63.32 49.59
C SER A 74 103.81 -62.29 50.63
N ASN A 75 103.47 -62.60 51.88
CA ASN A 75 103.21 -63.83 52.64
C ASN A 75 102.91 -63.35 54.08
N SER A 76 101.93 -63.91 54.79
CA SER A 76 101.97 -64.01 56.27
C SER A 76 100.84 -64.88 56.83
N ASN A 77 101.12 -66.18 56.85
CA ASN A 77 101.08 -67.14 57.96
C ASN A 77 100.05 -67.10 59.11
N SER A 78 99.62 -68.33 59.44
CA SER A 78 99.29 -68.92 60.76
C SER A 78 97.94 -68.52 61.36
N THR A 79 97.03 -69.43 61.68
CA THR A 79 97.23 -70.58 62.59
C THR A 79 96.41 -71.81 62.19
N THR A 80 97.03 -72.98 62.34
CA THR A 80 96.37 -74.29 62.42
C THR A 80 95.57 -74.42 63.72
N ASP A 81 94.29 -74.75 63.60
CA ASP A 81 93.69 -75.70 64.52
C ASP A 81 92.69 -76.61 63.77
N SER A 82 93.18 -77.83 63.49
CA SER A 82 92.48 -79.09 63.73
C SER A 82 91.03 -79.24 63.27
N ASN A 83 90.83 -79.40 61.95
CA ASN A 83 89.97 -80.43 61.35
C ASN A 83 90.10 -80.36 59.82
N THR A 84 90.98 -81.18 59.25
CA THR A 84 91.25 -81.29 57.82
C THR A 84 90.02 -81.79 57.06
N THR A 85 89.16 -80.85 56.66
CA THR A 85 88.15 -81.06 55.62
C THR A 85 88.81 -80.77 54.28
N THR A 86 89.17 -81.83 53.56
CA THR A 86 89.65 -81.73 52.18
C THR A 86 88.57 -81.06 51.33
N LYS A 87 88.79 -79.80 50.94
CA LYS A 87 87.88 -79.09 50.04
C LYS A 87 87.88 -79.79 48.68
N ASN A 88 86.72 -79.84 48.03
CA ASN A 88 86.64 -80.45 46.71
C ASN A 88 87.31 -79.53 45.69
N SER A 89 88.30 -80.05 44.95
CA SER A 89 88.91 -79.32 43.84
C SER A 89 87.86 -78.98 42.79
N THR A 90 87.98 -77.81 42.16
CA THR A 90 87.04 -77.35 41.13
C THR A 90 87.71 -77.21 39.78
N THR A 91 86.91 -77.33 38.72
CA THR A 91 87.34 -77.09 37.34
C THR A 91 86.38 -76.14 36.65
N ILE A 92 86.92 -75.17 35.91
CA ILE A 92 86.15 -74.28 35.04
C ILE A 92 86.35 -74.76 33.61
N VAL A 93 85.27 -75.02 32.90
CA VAL A 93 85.31 -75.46 31.50
C VAL A 93 84.59 -74.43 30.63
N SER A 94 85.31 -73.86 29.68
CA SER A 94 84.71 -72.98 28.66
C SER A 94 84.05 -73.77 27.55
N SER A 95 82.87 -73.33 27.10
CA SER A 95 82.12 -74.01 26.03
C SER A 95 82.54 -73.62 24.61
N SER A 96 83.34 -72.57 24.43
CA SER A 96 83.80 -72.11 23.12
C SER A 96 85.08 -71.27 23.23
N SER A 97 85.97 -71.33 22.23
CA SER A 97 87.12 -70.42 22.07
C SER A 97 86.79 -69.19 21.20
N THR A 98 85.54 -69.08 20.72
CA THR A 98 85.06 -68.00 19.85
C THR A 98 83.72 -67.45 20.32
N VAL A 99 83.50 -66.15 20.18
CA VAL A 99 82.21 -65.49 20.47
C VAL A 99 81.93 -64.44 19.40
N VAL A 100 80.67 -64.24 19.03
CA VAL A 100 80.28 -63.13 18.15
C VAL A 100 80.09 -61.89 19.01
N ASN A 101 80.57 -60.73 18.56
CA ASN A 101 80.33 -59.47 19.25
C ASN A 101 78.83 -59.27 19.54
N GLY A 102 78.50 -58.97 20.79
CA GLY A 102 77.15 -58.87 21.33
C GLY A 102 76.53 -60.18 21.81
N ASN A 103 77.27 -61.31 21.77
CA ASN A 103 76.84 -62.61 22.31
C ASN A 103 77.58 -62.95 23.62
N ASP A 104 77.03 -63.90 24.35
CA ASP A 104 77.58 -64.36 25.61
C ASP A 104 78.72 -65.36 25.43
N TYR A 105 79.79 -65.18 26.21
CA TYR A 105 80.82 -66.17 26.46
C TYR A 105 80.52 -66.86 27.79
N SER A 106 80.39 -68.18 27.75
CA SER A 106 79.92 -68.96 28.89
C SER A 106 80.97 -69.97 29.37
N VAL A 107 81.05 -70.17 30.68
CA VAL A 107 81.83 -71.23 31.30
C VAL A 107 80.99 -72.00 32.30
N THR A 108 81.35 -73.26 32.53
CA THR A 108 80.72 -74.13 33.53
C THR A 108 81.71 -74.40 34.65
N LEU A 109 81.29 -74.18 35.90
CA LEU A 109 82.05 -74.58 37.09
C LEU A 109 81.60 -75.97 37.55
N LYS A 110 82.56 -76.88 37.76
CA LYS A 110 82.32 -78.24 38.23
C LYS A 110 83.22 -78.60 39.42
N ASP A 111 82.78 -79.54 40.26
CA ASP A 111 83.64 -80.18 41.26
C ASP A 111 84.50 -81.31 40.65
N ASN A 112 85.36 -81.91 41.48
CA ASN A 112 86.24 -83.04 41.17
C ASN A 112 85.49 -84.32 40.75
N ASN A 113 84.20 -84.45 41.07
CA ASN A 113 83.35 -85.56 40.63
C ASN A 113 82.61 -85.26 39.32
N GLY A 114 82.79 -84.06 38.75
CA GLY A 114 82.15 -83.62 37.52
C GLY A 114 80.75 -83.03 37.71
N ASN A 115 80.26 -82.86 38.94
CA ASN A 115 78.98 -82.23 39.22
C ASN A 115 79.07 -80.72 39.02
N VAL A 116 78.01 -80.12 38.45
CA VAL A 116 77.96 -78.68 38.19
C VAL A 116 77.65 -77.89 39.45
N LEU A 117 78.33 -76.75 39.63
CA LEU A 117 78.22 -75.93 40.83
C LEU A 117 77.38 -74.68 40.54
N SER A 118 76.14 -74.67 41.01
CA SER A 118 75.19 -73.55 40.87
C SER A 118 75.37 -72.50 41.98
N GLY A 119 75.05 -71.24 41.67
CA GLY A 119 75.05 -70.12 42.62
C GLY A 119 76.45 -69.60 43.02
N LYS A 120 77.51 -70.03 42.33
CA LYS A 120 78.89 -69.63 42.62
C LYS A 120 79.27 -68.40 41.80
N LYS A 121 79.96 -67.45 42.43
CA LYS A 121 80.43 -66.21 41.77
C LYS A 121 81.77 -66.46 41.07
N LEU A 122 81.80 -66.24 39.77
CA LEU A 122 83.01 -66.29 38.94
C LEU A 122 83.37 -64.87 38.51
N ILE A 123 84.65 -64.54 38.56
CA ILE A 123 85.18 -63.28 38.08
C ILE A 123 85.75 -63.53 36.67
N PHE A 124 85.13 -62.92 35.67
CA PHE A 124 85.62 -62.84 34.31
C PHE A 124 86.46 -61.58 34.16
N THR A 125 87.75 -61.71 33.86
CA THR A 125 88.60 -60.59 33.46
C THR A 125 88.70 -60.57 31.94
N PHE A 126 88.12 -59.56 31.31
CA PHE A 126 88.09 -59.40 29.86
C PHE A 126 88.44 -57.96 29.47
N ASN A 127 89.40 -57.81 28.54
CA ASN A 127 89.85 -56.51 28.04
C ASN A 127 90.20 -55.50 29.15
N GLY A 128 90.95 -55.96 30.17
CA GLY A 128 91.42 -55.17 31.31
C GLY A 128 90.39 -54.89 32.41
N ASN A 129 89.14 -55.36 32.26
CA ASN A 129 88.06 -55.12 33.21
C ASN A 129 87.59 -56.43 33.86
N ASN A 130 87.18 -56.36 35.13
CA ASN A 130 86.62 -57.49 35.88
C ASN A 130 85.09 -57.44 35.90
N TYR A 131 84.44 -58.57 35.62
CA TYR A 131 83.00 -58.76 35.64
C TYR A 131 82.67 -59.97 36.52
N THR A 132 81.77 -59.81 37.47
CA THR A 132 81.39 -60.91 38.37
C THR A 132 80.06 -61.48 37.94
N GLU A 133 80.06 -62.72 37.47
CA GLU A 133 78.87 -63.45 37.03
C GLU A 133 78.61 -64.65 37.94
N THR A 134 77.35 -64.99 38.15
CA THR A 134 76.98 -66.12 39.03
C THR A 134 76.54 -67.31 38.20
N THR A 135 76.99 -68.52 38.56
CA THR A 135 76.56 -69.74 37.88
C THR A 135 75.07 -70.00 38.09
N ASN A 136 74.38 -70.35 37.01
CA ASN A 136 72.97 -70.77 37.05
C ASN A 136 72.82 -72.21 37.57
N SER A 137 71.60 -72.75 37.57
CA SER A 137 71.29 -74.12 38.02
C SER A 137 72.03 -75.22 37.26
N GLN A 138 72.57 -74.94 36.07
CA GLN A 138 73.41 -75.85 35.28
C GLN A 138 74.91 -75.62 35.51
N GLY A 139 75.27 -74.80 36.51
CA GLY A 139 76.64 -74.40 36.81
C GLY A 139 77.26 -73.45 35.79
N ILE A 140 76.47 -72.82 34.92
CA ILE A 140 76.97 -71.95 33.84
C ILE A 140 76.93 -70.48 34.27
N ALA A 141 78.07 -69.79 34.19
CA ALA A 141 78.17 -68.33 34.26
C ALA A 141 78.48 -67.78 32.86
N SER A 142 77.91 -66.64 32.49
CA SER A 142 78.01 -66.09 31.13
C SER A 142 78.22 -64.58 31.12
N LEU A 143 79.15 -64.09 30.29
CA LEU A 143 79.44 -62.68 30.11
C LEU A 143 79.16 -62.26 28.67
N THR A 144 78.31 -61.24 28.44
CA THR A 144 78.09 -60.69 27.09
C THR A 144 79.32 -59.93 26.59
N ILE A 145 79.90 -60.38 25.48
CA ILE A 145 81.13 -59.82 24.93
C ILE A 145 80.82 -58.74 23.88
N ASN A 146 80.98 -57.48 24.25
CA ASN A 146 80.80 -56.31 23.36
C ASN A 146 82.16 -55.67 23.01
N ALA A 147 82.92 -56.30 22.11
CA ALA A 147 84.27 -55.88 21.78
C ALA A 147 84.55 -55.92 20.28
N LYS A 148 85.63 -55.24 19.87
CA LYS A 148 86.10 -55.27 18.47
C LYS A 148 86.46 -56.70 18.08
N ALA A 149 86.29 -57.06 16.81
CA ALA A 149 86.68 -58.38 16.37
C ALA A 149 88.20 -58.55 16.33
N THR A 150 88.75 -59.26 17.32
CA THR A 150 90.15 -59.65 17.44
C THR A 150 90.29 -60.77 18.48
N ASN A 151 91.50 -61.24 18.71
CA ASN A 151 91.81 -62.17 19.79
C ASN A 151 92.02 -61.38 21.10
N TYR A 152 91.33 -61.80 22.14
CA TYR A 152 91.53 -61.34 23.51
C TYR A 152 91.98 -62.50 24.39
N ILE A 153 92.55 -62.17 25.54
CA ILE A 153 92.66 -63.11 26.65
C ILE A 153 91.46 -62.86 27.56
N ILE A 154 90.72 -63.93 27.89
CA ILE A 154 89.70 -63.92 28.94
C ILE A 154 90.14 -64.84 30.05
N ASN A 155 90.28 -64.29 31.24
CA ASN A 155 90.54 -65.07 32.44
C ASN A 155 89.23 -65.26 33.18
N VAL A 156 88.97 -66.45 33.70
CA VAL A 156 87.83 -66.69 34.56
C VAL A 156 88.31 -67.38 35.82
N ALA A 157 88.00 -66.79 36.98
CA ALA A 157 88.42 -67.30 38.26
C ALA A 157 87.23 -67.50 39.19
N PHE A 158 87.16 -68.67 39.80
CA PHE A 158 86.39 -68.93 41.01
C PHE A 158 87.37 -68.88 42.19
N LEU A 159 87.16 -67.98 43.13
CA LEU A 159 88.10 -67.75 44.25
C LEU A 159 88.03 -68.83 45.34
N GLY A 160 87.18 -69.85 45.17
CA GLY A 160 86.91 -70.85 46.19
C GLY A 160 85.89 -70.36 47.23
N ASP A 161 85.42 -71.27 48.07
CA ASP A 161 84.60 -70.96 49.23
C ASP A 161 84.89 -71.94 50.38
N GLY A 162 84.00 -72.03 51.37
CA GLY A 162 84.15 -72.94 52.51
C GLY A 162 84.21 -74.42 52.12
N LEU A 163 83.64 -74.82 50.98
CA LEU A 163 83.49 -76.23 50.55
C LEU A 163 84.37 -76.59 49.34
N TYR A 164 84.66 -75.61 48.48
CA TYR A 164 85.30 -75.82 47.18
C TYR A 164 86.58 -75.01 47.04
N GLU A 165 87.62 -75.61 46.48
CA GLU A 165 88.88 -74.91 46.20
C GLU A 165 88.73 -73.91 45.06
N SER A 166 89.62 -72.91 45.02
CA SER A 166 89.68 -71.96 43.92
C SER A 166 90.14 -72.63 42.63
N SER A 167 89.59 -72.21 41.49
CA SER A 167 90.07 -72.61 40.17
C SER A 167 90.06 -71.42 39.22
N SER A 168 90.96 -71.42 38.26
CA SER A 168 90.99 -70.39 37.22
C SER A 168 91.38 -70.98 35.89
N ILE A 169 90.91 -70.34 34.82
CA ILE A 169 91.32 -70.62 33.45
C ILE A 169 91.67 -69.33 32.74
N SER A 170 92.64 -69.42 31.83
CA SER A 170 93.01 -68.33 30.91
C SER A 170 92.85 -68.84 29.49
N ASN A 171 91.93 -68.24 28.74
CA ASN A 171 91.63 -68.65 27.38
C ASN A 171 91.89 -67.53 26.39
N LYS A 172 92.42 -67.91 25.22
CA LYS A 172 92.39 -67.06 24.03
C LYS A 172 90.98 -67.06 23.46
N LEU A 173 90.26 -65.95 23.60
CA LEU A 173 88.92 -65.75 23.08
C LEU A 173 88.97 -64.96 21.77
N THR A 174 88.56 -65.59 20.66
CA THR A 174 88.40 -64.90 19.38
C THR A 174 87.04 -64.24 19.31
N VAL A 175 86.98 -62.90 19.31
CA VAL A 175 85.74 -62.16 19.06
C VAL A 175 85.56 -61.97 17.56
N SER A 176 84.41 -62.39 17.03
CA SER A 176 84.05 -62.28 15.62
C SER A 176 82.99 -61.19 15.40
N LYS A 177 82.93 -60.61 14.20
CA LYS A 177 82.01 -59.50 13.89
C LYS A 177 80.55 -59.96 13.85
N THR A 178 79.62 -59.14 14.35
CA THR A 178 78.18 -59.41 14.26
C THR A 178 77.72 -59.33 12.80
N PRO A 179 77.09 -60.37 12.23
CA PRO A 179 76.56 -60.31 10.86
C PRO A 179 75.52 -59.20 10.70
N THR A 180 75.51 -58.54 9.55
CA THR A 180 74.54 -57.48 9.25
C THR A 180 73.69 -57.81 8.04
N THR A 181 72.52 -57.18 7.94
CA THR A 181 71.64 -57.23 6.78
C THR A 181 71.27 -55.82 6.38
N ILE A 182 71.50 -55.47 5.13
CA ILE A 182 71.00 -54.25 4.51
C ILE A 182 69.96 -54.61 3.45
N LYS A 183 68.78 -53.98 3.51
CA LYS A 183 67.71 -54.26 2.56
C LYS A 183 66.87 -53.03 2.23
N SER A 184 66.31 -53.03 1.02
CA SER A 184 65.24 -52.11 0.66
C SER A 184 63.87 -52.65 1.08
N SER A 185 62.93 -51.74 1.36
CA SER A 185 61.53 -52.07 1.68
C SER A 185 60.61 -52.12 0.45
N THR A 186 61.00 -51.57 -0.71
CA THR A 186 60.11 -51.50 -1.91
C THR A 186 60.88 -51.65 -3.22
N THR A 187 60.24 -52.14 -4.27
CA THR A 187 60.86 -52.32 -5.61
C THR A 187 60.50 -51.21 -6.60
N SER A 188 59.84 -50.14 -6.17
CA SER A 188 59.43 -49.00 -7.02
C SER A 188 59.76 -47.66 -6.37
N ALA A 189 60.14 -46.67 -7.17
CA ALA A 189 60.36 -45.30 -6.70
C ALA A 189 59.89 -44.24 -7.70
N ILE A 190 59.71 -43.01 -7.22
CA ILE A 190 59.28 -41.87 -8.04
C ILE A 190 60.46 -40.91 -8.19
N LYS A 191 60.77 -40.49 -9.42
CA LYS A 191 61.83 -39.52 -9.71
C LYS A 191 61.64 -38.25 -8.86
N GLY A 192 62.74 -37.78 -8.26
CA GLY A 192 62.76 -36.60 -7.39
C GLY A 192 62.28 -36.83 -5.96
N LYS A 193 61.73 -38.01 -5.63
CA LYS A 193 61.40 -38.40 -4.25
C LYS A 193 62.57 -39.17 -3.61
N SER A 194 62.63 -39.12 -2.28
CA SER A 194 63.61 -39.88 -1.50
C SER A 194 63.26 -41.37 -1.50
N TYR A 195 64.30 -42.20 -1.54
CA TYR A 195 64.22 -43.65 -1.41
C TYR A 195 65.21 -44.12 -0.36
N SER A 196 64.83 -45.16 0.39
CA SER A 196 65.50 -45.53 1.62
C SER A 196 65.85 -47.01 1.65
N VAL A 197 66.99 -47.34 2.27
CA VAL A 197 67.35 -48.71 2.64
C VAL A 197 67.69 -48.77 4.12
N VAL A 198 67.50 -49.93 4.74
CA VAL A 198 67.63 -50.14 6.19
C VAL A 198 68.76 -51.11 6.47
N LEU A 199 69.69 -50.71 7.34
CA LEU A 199 70.77 -51.55 7.86
C LEU A 199 70.45 -51.99 9.30
N LYS A 200 70.54 -53.30 9.53
CA LYS A 200 70.35 -53.91 10.85
C LYS A 200 71.35 -55.04 11.08
N ASP A 201 71.59 -55.42 12.33
CA ASP A 201 72.35 -56.64 12.63
C ASP A 201 71.47 -57.91 12.56
N LYS A 202 72.10 -59.08 12.77
CA LYS A 202 71.45 -60.41 12.78
C LYS A 202 70.30 -60.49 13.80
N ASN A 203 70.43 -59.78 14.92
CA ASN A 203 69.45 -59.77 16.01
C ASN A 203 68.32 -58.74 15.78
N GLY A 204 68.39 -58.00 14.67
CA GLY A 204 67.37 -57.03 14.26
C GLY A 204 67.61 -55.61 14.77
N LYS A 205 68.69 -55.34 15.50
CA LYS A 205 69.05 -54.00 15.98
C LYS A 205 69.38 -53.10 14.81
N LEU A 206 68.74 -51.93 14.76
CA LEU A 206 68.95 -50.92 13.73
C LEU A 206 70.30 -50.23 13.96
N LEU A 207 71.16 -50.23 12.95
CA LEU A 207 72.54 -49.74 13.11
C LEU A 207 72.63 -48.28 12.68
N SER A 208 72.71 -47.37 13.66
CA SER A 208 72.87 -45.93 13.44
C SER A 208 74.33 -45.54 13.22
N SER A 209 74.54 -44.36 12.62
CA SER A 209 75.86 -43.77 12.40
C SER A 209 76.82 -44.63 11.56
N LYS A 210 76.30 -45.55 10.75
CA LYS A 210 77.08 -46.41 9.85
C LYS A 210 77.07 -45.86 8.43
N THR A 211 78.24 -45.82 7.80
CA THR A 211 78.37 -45.35 6.41
C THR A 211 77.98 -46.44 5.43
N VAL A 212 76.92 -46.20 4.66
CA VAL A 212 76.44 -47.06 3.57
C VAL A 212 76.78 -46.43 2.24
N THR A 213 77.32 -47.24 1.33
CA THR A 213 77.55 -46.87 -0.07
C THR A 213 76.38 -47.34 -0.94
N LEU A 214 75.74 -46.41 -1.63
CA LEU A 214 74.64 -46.63 -2.57
C LEU A 214 75.13 -46.36 -3.99
N LYS A 215 75.00 -47.31 -4.91
CA LYS A 215 75.30 -47.10 -6.34
C LYS A 215 74.00 -47.13 -7.14
N PHE A 216 73.67 -46.01 -7.76
CA PHE A 216 72.43 -45.83 -8.53
C PHE A 216 72.69 -44.99 -9.78
N ASN A 217 72.34 -45.51 -10.95
CA ASN A 217 72.52 -44.85 -12.25
C ASN A 217 73.97 -44.33 -12.47
N ALA A 218 74.95 -45.23 -12.34
CA ALA A 218 76.40 -44.96 -12.41
C ALA A 218 76.97 -43.97 -11.37
N LYS A 219 76.13 -43.38 -10.51
CA LYS A 219 76.58 -42.49 -9.42
C LYS A 219 76.68 -43.24 -8.10
N THR A 220 77.68 -42.87 -7.31
CA THR A 220 77.91 -43.41 -5.96
C THR A 220 77.55 -42.37 -4.92
N TYR A 221 76.73 -42.76 -3.95
CA TYR A 221 76.32 -41.93 -2.81
C TYR A 221 76.79 -42.60 -1.52
N LYS A 222 77.69 -41.95 -0.79
CA LYS A 222 78.01 -42.34 0.60
C LYS A 222 77.08 -41.59 1.54
N ARG A 223 76.42 -42.30 2.43
CA ARG A 223 75.45 -41.73 3.35
C ARG A 223 75.47 -42.49 4.68
N THR A 224 75.29 -41.76 5.76
CA THR A 224 75.29 -42.32 7.11
C THR A 224 73.88 -42.70 7.52
N THR A 225 73.71 -43.86 8.18
CA THR A 225 72.42 -44.27 8.72
C THR A 225 71.99 -43.38 9.89
N ASN A 226 70.70 -43.04 9.95
CA ASN A 226 70.13 -42.33 11.10
C ASN A 226 69.92 -43.26 12.31
N SER A 227 69.34 -42.75 13.40
CA SER A 227 68.99 -43.53 14.61
C SER A 227 68.11 -44.76 14.36
N LYS A 228 67.40 -44.81 13.22
CA LYS A 228 66.57 -45.94 12.79
C LYS A 228 67.28 -46.87 11.80
N GLY A 229 68.60 -46.77 11.65
CA GLY A 229 69.36 -47.56 10.68
C GLY A 229 69.02 -47.24 9.21
N ILE A 230 68.32 -46.13 8.95
CA ILE A 230 67.84 -45.77 7.62
C ILE A 230 68.85 -44.85 6.94
N VAL A 231 69.14 -45.15 5.69
CA VAL A 231 69.84 -44.25 4.79
C VAL A 231 68.94 -43.87 3.62
N SER A 232 68.84 -42.58 3.30
CA SER A 232 67.93 -42.07 2.26
C SER A 232 68.67 -41.24 1.21
N PHE A 233 68.26 -41.35 -0.05
CA PHE A 233 68.77 -40.52 -1.14
C PHE A 233 67.66 -40.17 -2.14
N LYS A 234 67.80 -39.03 -2.85
CA LYS A 234 66.84 -38.63 -3.89
C LYS A 234 67.04 -39.47 -5.15
N ILE A 235 65.96 -40.01 -5.70
CA ILE A 235 66.00 -40.76 -6.96
C ILE A 235 66.22 -39.81 -8.14
N SER A 236 67.41 -39.91 -8.73
CA SER A 236 67.84 -39.18 -9.94
C SER A 236 67.76 -40.07 -11.19
N GLY A 237 67.11 -39.63 -12.27
CA GLY A 237 67.05 -40.38 -13.53
C GLY A 237 66.30 -39.62 -14.64
N THR A 238 66.58 -39.91 -15.90
CA THR A 238 66.01 -39.17 -17.05
C THR A 238 64.73 -39.78 -17.61
N VAL A 239 64.57 -41.11 -17.55
CA VAL A 239 63.41 -41.84 -18.11
C VAL A 239 62.86 -42.90 -17.15
N ALA A 240 61.57 -43.24 -17.30
CA ALA A 240 60.95 -44.32 -16.54
C ALA A 240 61.44 -45.68 -17.06
N LYS A 241 62.41 -46.26 -16.37
CA LYS A 241 62.96 -47.59 -16.63
C LYS A 241 63.35 -48.25 -15.30
N THR A 242 63.71 -49.52 -15.37
CA THR A 242 64.25 -50.25 -14.23
C THR A 242 65.75 -49.94 -14.09
N TYR A 243 66.18 -49.56 -12.90
CA TYR A 243 67.58 -49.31 -12.56
C TYR A 243 68.00 -50.30 -11.48
N LYS A 244 69.21 -50.84 -11.56
CA LYS A 244 69.79 -51.60 -10.46
C LYS A 244 70.30 -50.64 -9.40
N LEU A 245 69.75 -50.71 -8.19
CA LEU A 245 70.31 -50.06 -7.00
C LEU A 245 71.14 -51.09 -6.25
N ASN A 246 72.43 -50.84 -6.10
CA ASN A 246 73.29 -51.64 -5.23
C ASN A 246 73.54 -50.86 -3.94
N TYR A 247 73.50 -51.55 -2.81
CA TYR A 247 73.82 -50.97 -1.51
C TYR A 247 74.82 -51.88 -0.79
N LYS A 248 75.83 -51.26 -0.18
CA LYS A 248 76.89 -51.96 0.54
C LYS A 248 77.21 -51.22 1.83
N PHE A 249 77.14 -51.93 2.93
CA PHE A 249 77.84 -51.61 4.15
C PHE A 249 79.14 -52.42 4.15
N ALA A 250 80.28 -51.72 4.23
CA ALA A 250 81.60 -52.36 4.15
C ALA A 250 81.98 -53.15 5.41
N GLY A 251 81.16 -53.08 6.46
CA GLY A 251 81.53 -53.53 7.80
C GLY A 251 82.32 -52.46 8.54
N ASP A 252 82.54 -52.69 9.83
CA ASP A 252 83.46 -51.93 10.68
C ASP A 252 84.12 -52.89 11.68
N ASP A 253 84.75 -52.39 12.73
CA ASP A 253 85.44 -53.20 13.75
C ASP A 253 84.50 -54.18 14.49
N TYR A 254 83.20 -53.90 14.54
CA TYR A 254 82.21 -54.65 15.32
C TYR A 254 81.25 -55.45 14.44
N TYR A 255 80.95 -54.95 13.24
CA TYR A 255 79.91 -55.46 12.37
C TYR A 255 80.47 -55.97 11.04
N ALA A 256 80.03 -57.15 10.62
CA ALA A 256 80.46 -57.75 9.35
C ALA A 256 79.85 -56.97 8.16
N PRO A 257 80.54 -56.96 6.99
CA PRO A 257 79.99 -56.36 5.78
C PRO A 257 78.67 -56.99 5.39
N SER A 258 77.79 -56.18 4.80
CA SER A 258 76.60 -56.68 4.12
C SER A 258 76.34 -55.88 2.85
N SER A 259 75.81 -56.55 1.84
CA SER A 259 75.46 -55.90 0.59
C SER A 259 74.20 -56.52 0.02
N GLY A 260 73.56 -55.79 -0.88
CA GLY A 260 72.46 -56.31 -1.64
C GLY A 260 72.16 -55.42 -2.83
N SER A 261 71.22 -55.87 -3.64
CA SER A 261 70.75 -55.08 -4.77
C SER A 261 69.25 -55.24 -4.96
N VAL A 262 68.63 -54.22 -5.56
CA VAL A 262 67.21 -54.26 -5.94
C VAL A 262 67.04 -53.67 -7.33
N SER A 263 66.25 -54.34 -8.15
CA SER A 263 65.77 -53.81 -9.43
C SER A 263 64.67 -52.79 -9.16
N LEU A 264 65.04 -51.51 -9.18
CA LEU A 264 64.18 -50.40 -8.83
C LEU A 264 63.47 -49.82 -10.07
N LYS A 265 62.15 -49.99 -10.14
CA LYS A 265 61.34 -49.37 -11.20
C LYS A 265 61.11 -47.88 -10.89
N VAL A 266 61.79 -47.00 -11.63
CA VAL A 266 61.66 -45.55 -11.46
C VAL A 266 60.51 -45.05 -12.31
N LYS A 267 59.56 -44.34 -11.68
CA LYS A 267 58.38 -43.75 -12.32
C LYS A 267 58.47 -42.22 -12.35
N MET A 268 57.88 -41.60 -13.35
CA MET A 268 57.81 -40.15 -13.47
C MET A 268 56.74 -39.56 -12.54
N PRO A 269 57.00 -38.46 -11.80
CA PRO A 269 56.00 -37.86 -10.93
C PRO A 269 54.84 -37.27 -11.73
N THR A 270 53.67 -37.23 -11.09
CA THR A 270 52.45 -36.62 -11.65
C THR A 270 51.93 -35.54 -10.72
N LYS A 271 51.19 -34.58 -11.30
CA LYS A 271 50.53 -33.48 -10.60
C LYS A 271 49.02 -33.55 -10.84
N LEU A 272 48.25 -33.61 -9.77
CA LEU A 272 46.79 -33.52 -9.78
C LEU A 272 46.34 -32.16 -9.27
N THR A 273 45.51 -31.46 -10.04
CA THR A 273 44.94 -30.17 -9.65
C THR A 273 43.42 -30.18 -9.84
N GLY A 274 42.68 -30.04 -8.73
CA GLY A 274 41.22 -29.93 -8.73
C GLY A 274 40.71 -28.49 -8.87
N SER A 275 39.41 -28.37 -9.12
CA SER A 275 38.65 -27.11 -9.12
C SER A 275 38.53 -26.49 -7.72
N ASN A 276 37.86 -25.33 -7.61
CA ASN A 276 37.61 -24.67 -6.32
C ASN A 276 36.93 -25.63 -5.31
N ALA A 277 37.33 -25.56 -4.05
CA ALA A 277 36.75 -26.31 -2.94
C ALA A 277 35.28 -25.98 -2.67
N HIS A 278 34.74 -24.89 -3.22
CA HIS A 278 33.30 -24.61 -3.20
C HIS A 278 32.69 -24.79 -4.59
N ILE A 279 31.67 -25.66 -4.68
CA ILE A 279 31.03 -26.01 -5.95
C ILE A 279 29.51 -25.94 -5.86
N VAL A 280 28.84 -25.46 -6.90
CA VAL A 280 27.37 -25.42 -6.94
C VAL A 280 26.82 -26.82 -7.19
N LYS A 281 25.82 -27.23 -6.41
CA LYS A 281 25.10 -28.50 -6.62
C LYS A 281 24.69 -28.67 -8.08
N GLY A 282 24.93 -29.85 -8.64
CA GLY A 282 24.71 -30.19 -10.04
C GLY A 282 25.90 -29.88 -10.97
N SER A 283 26.91 -29.15 -10.51
CA SER A 283 28.09 -28.81 -11.32
C SER A 283 29.13 -29.93 -11.34
N LYS A 284 30.00 -29.91 -12.36
CA LYS A 284 31.11 -30.86 -12.52
C LYS A 284 32.34 -30.35 -11.77
N TYR A 285 32.86 -31.15 -10.83
CA TYR A 285 34.17 -30.92 -10.23
C TYR A 285 35.25 -31.49 -11.17
N ASN A 286 36.10 -30.63 -11.70
CA ASN A 286 37.15 -31.01 -12.65
C ASN A 286 38.48 -31.23 -11.93
N VAL A 287 39.15 -32.33 -12.25
CA VAL A 287 40.52 -32.65 -11.82
C VAL A 287 41.38 -32.84 -13.06
N THR A 288 42.47 -32.07 -13.14
CA THR A 288 43.44 -32.16 -14.23
C THR A 288 44.64 -32.97 -13.78
N LEU A 289 45.05 -33.95 -14.58
CA LEU A 289 46.24 -34.77 -14.38
C LEU A 289 47.32 -34.37 -15.39
N LYS A 290 48.49 -34.00 -14.88
CA LYS A 290 49.66 -33.63 -15.67
C LYS A 290 50.89 -34.44 -15.23
N ASP A 291 51.86 -34.57 -16.12
CA ASP A 291 53.20 -35.04 -15.76
C ASP A 291 54.02 -33.93 -15.08
N ALA A 292 55.26 -34.28 -14.72
CA ALA A 292 56.24 -33.37 -14.09
C ALA A 292 56.53 -32.12 -14.92
N ASN A 293 56.42 -32.21 -16.25
CA ASN A 293 56.73 -31.15 -17.20
C ASN A 293 55.49 -30.32 -17.57
N GLY A 294 54.34 -30.59 -16.92
CA GLY A 294 53.08 -29.89 -17.17
C GLY A 294 52.28 -30.40 -18.37
N ARG A 295 52.72 -31.47 -19.05
CA ARG A 295 51.99 -32.09 -20.15
C ARG A 295 50.81 -32.87 -19.62
N VAL A 296 49.67 -32.78 -20.31
CA VAL A 296 48.42 -33.43 -19.88
C VAL A 296 48.48 -34.94 -20.09
N LEU A 297 47.94 -35.70 -19.14
CA LEU A 297 47.85 -37.15 -19.25
C LEU A 297 46.41 -37.56 -19.56
N SER A 298 46.10 -37.80 -20.84
CA SER A 298 44.80 -38.24 -21.32
C SER A 298 44.59 -39.76 -21.16
N LYS A 299 43.33 -40.20 -21.16
CA LYS A 299 42.91 -41.61 -21.08
C LYS A 299 43.42 -42.33 -19.81
N LYS A 300 43.64 -41.60 -18.71
CA LYS A 300 44.06 -42.16 -17.40
C LYS A 300 42.91 -42.15 -16.40
N ALA A 301 42.78 -43.20 -15.61
CA ALA A 301 41.73 -43.31 -14.59
C ALA A 301 42.09 -42.52 -13.32
N VAL A 302 41.24 -41.56 -12.95
CA VAL A 302 41.27 -40.83 -11.68
C VAL A 302 40.10 -41.30 -10.82
N THR A 303 40.41 -41.66 -9.58
CA THR A 303 39.46 -42.13 -8.58
C THR A 303 39.08 -40.98 -7.66
N PHE A 304 37.80 -40.63 -7.62
CA PHE A 304 37.21 -39.68 -6.68
C PHE A 304 36.59 -40.44 -5.52
N ASN A 305 36.91 -40.06 -4.29
CA ASN A 305 36.28 -40.55 -3.08
C ASN A 305 35.59 -39.37 -2.39
N ILE A 306 34.29 -39.48 -2.17
CA ILE A 306 33.48 -38.47 -1.48
C ILE A 306 32.59 -39.16 -0.46
N ASN A 307 32.74 -38.80 0.82
CA ASN A 307 32.03 -39.42 1.94
C ASN A 307 32.09 -40.97 1.93
N GLY A 308 33.29 -41.53 1.72
CA GLY A 308 33.52 -42.97 1.63
C GLY A 308 33.16 -43.62 0.28
N LYS A 309 32.31 -42.99 -0.55
CA LYS A 309 31.90 -43.54 -1.85
C LYS A 309 32.91 -43.21 -2.96
N THR A 310 33.20 -44.22 -3.78
CA THR A 310 34.25 -44.16 -4.81
C THR A 310 33.68 -44.10 -6.23
N TYR A 311 34.23 -43.20 -7.06
CA TYR A 311 33.87 -42.98 -8.46
C TYR A 311 35.13 -42.92 -9.33
N LYS A 312 35.25 -43.83 -10.31
CA LYS A 312 36.36 -43.81 -11.29
C LYS A 312 35.95 -42.99 -12.52
N ARG A 313 36.83 -42.11 -13.00
CA ARG A 313 36.62 -41.30 -14.22
C ARG A 313 37.89 -41.23 -15.03
N THR A 314 37.76 -41.25 -16.34
CA THR A 314 38.91 -41.21 -17.26
C THR A 314 39.18 -39.78 -17.70
N THR A 315 40.46 -39.38 -17.75
CA THR A 315 40.87 -38.07 -18.23
C THR A 315 40.64 -37.94 -19.74
N ASN A 316 40.09 -36.79 -20.17
CA ASN A 316 39.91 -36.49 -21.60
C ASN A 316 41.23 -36.04 -22.28
N SER A 317 41.17 -35.61 -23.54
CA SER A 317 42.33 -35.09 -24.30
C SER A 317 43.01 -33.88 -23.64
N LYS A 318 42.31 -33.13 -22.79
CA LYS A 318 42.86 -32.02 -21.99
C LYS A 318 43.40 -32.48 -20.62
N GLY A 319 43.49 -33.79 -20.37
CA GLY A 319 43.91 -34.36 -19.09
C GLY A 319 42.91 -34.20 -17.96
N VAL A 320 41.65 -33.86 -18.25
CA VAL A 320 40.63 -33.57 -17.23
C VAL A 320 39.71 -34.77 -17.01
N ALA A 321 39.63 -35.24 -15.78
CA ALA A 321 38.58 -36.12 -15.28
C ALA A 321 37.57 -35.29 -14.49
N ASN A 322 36.27 -35.55 -14.66
CA ASN A 322 35.23 -34.76 -13.98
C ASN A 322 34.19 -35.63 -13.28
N LEU A 323 33.70 -35.15 -12.14
CA LEU A 323 32.64 -35.77 -11.36
C LEU A 323 31.50 -34.76 -11.16
N LYS A 324 30.28 -35.09 -11.58
CA LYS A 324 29.10 -34.27 -11.29
C LYS A 324 28.74 -34.40 -9.80
N ILE A 325 28.64 -33.29 -9.09
CA ILE A 325 28.38 -33.25 -7.65
C ILE A 325 26.88 -33.00 -7.40
N ASN A 326 26.13 -34.07 -7.10
CA ASN A 326 24.69 -34.02 -6.81
C ASN A 326 24.39 -34.28 -5.32
N LEU A 327 25.27 -33.85 -4.43
CA LEU A 327 25.09 -34.03 -2.98
C LEU A 327 24.12 -33.01 -2.38
N ALA A 328 23.80 -33.14 -1.09
CA ALA A 328 23.05 -32.12 -0.38
C ALA A 328 23.88 -30.81 -0.34
N ASP A 329 23.23 -29.71 -0.66
CA ASP A 329 23.81 -28.37 -0.60
C ASP A 329 23.76 -27.82 0.83
N GLY A 330 24.55 -26.79 1.10
CA GLY A 330 24.68 -26.20 2.44
C GLY A 330 25.65 -26.96 3.35
N LYS A 331 26.32 -28.00 2.85
CA LYS A 331 27.20 -28.89 3.63
C LYS A 331 28.58 -29.07 3.00
N SER A 332 29.56 -29.37 3.85
CA SER A 332 30.91 -29.76 3.46
C SER A 332 31.06 -31.28 3.46
N TYR A 333 31.88 -31.80 2.55
CA TYR A 333 32.16 -33.22 2.42
C TYR A 333 33.66 -33.49 2.34
N ASP A 334 34.10 -34.53 3.05
CA ASP A 334 35.43 -35.09 2.87
C ASP A 334 35.61 -35.59 1.43
N PHE A 335 36.54 -34.98 0.71
CA PHE A 335 36.74 -35.22 -0.70
C PHE A 335 38.21 -35.48 -1.04
N LYS A 336 38.49 -36.64 -1.63
CA LYS A 336 39.82 -37.05 -2.08
C LYS A 336 39.77 -37.47 -3.53
N TYR A 337 40.75 -37.07 -4.33
CA TYR A 337 40.94 -37.60 -5.67
C TYR A 337 42.36 -38.14 -5.84
N THR A 338 42.46 -39.30 -6.48
CA THR A 338 43.68 -40.11 -6.54
C THR A 338 43.89 -40.64 -7.95
N TYR A 339 45.10 -40.50 -8.45
CA TYR A 339 45.61 -41.27 -9.58
C TYR A 339 46.51 -42.36 -9.01
N ALA A 340 46.15 -43.63 -9.22
CA ALA A 340 46.88 -44.77 -8.66
C ALA A 340 48.28 -44.97 -9.28
N GLY A 341 48.62 -44.22 -10.34
CA GLY A 341 49.86 -44.40 -11.09
C GLY A 341 49.69 -45.39 -12.25
N SER A 342 50.80 -45.67 -12.92
CA SER A 342 50.92 -46.69 -13.96
C SER A 342 52.30 -47.35 -13.89
N SER A 343 52.66 -48.13 -14.91
CA SER A 343 54.03 -48.62 -15.09
C SER A 343 55.04 -47.48 -15.26
N TYR A 344 54.66 -46.41 -15.95
CA TYR A 344 55.53 -45.26 -16.26
C TYR A 344 55.40 -44.11 -15.25
N TYR A 345 54.18 -43.83 -14.78
CA TYR A 345 53.88 -42.67 -13.91
C TYR A 345 53.63 -43.06 -12.46
N GLY A 346 54.14 -42.26 -11.53
CA GLY A 346 53.89 -42.39 -10.10
C GLY A 346 52.48 -41.97 -9.70
N ALA A 347 52.00 -42.54 -8.59
CA ALA A 347 50.72 -42.18 -8.00
C ALA A 347 50.73 -40.72 -7.48
N SER A 348 49.57 -40.08 -7.49
CA SER A 348 49.36 -38.78 -6.85
C SER A 348 47.95 -38.70 -6.27
N SER A 349 47.77 -37.92 -5.21
CA SER A 349 46.45 -37.71 -4.60
C SER A 349 46.37 -36.34 -3.93
N LYS A 350 45.14 -35.86 -3.70
CA LYS A 350 44.87 -34.65 -2.91
C LYS A 350 43.55 -34.81 -2.15
N LYS A 351 43.53 -34.39 -0.89
CA LYS A 351 42.33 -34.34 -0.01
C LYS A 351 41.96 -32.88 0.23
N LEU A 352 40.66 -32.58 0.32
CA LEU A 352 40.10 -31.28 0.69
C LEU A 352 38.68 -31.44 1.28
N SER A 353 38.19 -30.39 1.92
CA SER A 353 36.78 -30.27 2.32
C SER A 353 35.99 -29.56 1.21
N LEU A 354 35.05 -30.28 0.57
CA LEU A 354 34.27 -29.79 -0.57
C LEU A 354 32.93 -29.24 -0.08
N TYR A 355 32.75 -27.92 -0.11
CA TYR A 355 31.47 -27.28 0.21
C TYR A 355 30.55 -27.22 -1.00
N VAL A 356 29.32 -27.72 -0.85
CA VAL A 356 28.32 -27.74 -1.92
C VAL A 356 27.38 -26.55 -1.78
N LYS A 357 27.52 -25.54 -2.64
CA LYS A 357 26.70 -24.33 -2.67
C LYS A 357 25.28 -24.61 -3.17
N THR A 358 24.32 -23.90 -2.60
CA THR A 358 22.92 -23.91 -3.03
C THR A 358 22.74 -23.17 -4.36
N PRO A 359 22.23 -23.82 -5.43
CA PRO A 359 21.94 -23.14 -6.69
C PRO A 359 20.87 -22.05 -6.53
N THR A 360 20.96 -20.99 -7.33
CA THR A 360 20.00 -19.88 -7.33
C THR A 360 19.35 -19.67 -8.68
N LYS A 361 18.22 -18.97 -8.69
CA LYS A 361 17.45 -18.60 -9.88
C LYS A 361 17.01 -17.14 -9.76
N LEU A 362 17.18 -16.38 -10.84
CA LEU A 362 16.63 -15.04 -10.99
C LEU A 362 15.41 -15.06 -11.91
N THR A 363 14.31 -14.48 -11.46
CA THR A 363 13.10 -14.24 -12.26
C THR A 363 12.86 -12.75 -12.41
N ASN A 364 12.08 -12.36 -13.41
CA ASN A 364 11.78 -10.96 -13.70
C ASN A 364 10.27 -10.69 -13.81
N SER A 365 9.88 -9.42 -13.75
CA SER A 365 8.48 -8.98 -13.80
C SER A 365 7.83 -8.92 -15.20
N GLY A 366 8.51 -9.40 -16.24
CA GLY A 366 8.01 -9.52 -17.61
C GLY A 366 8.83 -8.74 -18.64
N SER A 367 8.35 -8.68 -19.89
CA SER A 367 9.06 -8.04 -21.02
C SER A 367 8.77 -6.55 -21.21
N SER A 368 7.92 -5.94 -20.39
CA SER A 368 7.59 -4.52 -20.48
C SER A 368 7.31 -3.88 -19.12
N VAL A 369 7.51 -2.57 -19.02
CA VAL A 369 7.21 -1.77 -17.82
C VAL A 369 6.76 -0.37 -18.21
N ALA A 370 5.88 0.23 -17.41
CA ALA A 370 5.48 1.61 -17.63
C ALA A 370 6.60 2.60 -17.28
N LYS A 371 6.75 3.68 -18.06
CA LYS A 371 7.69 4.77 -17.75
C LYS A 371 7.44 5.29 -16.33
N GLY A 372 8.52 5.55 -15.58
CA GLY A 372 8.45 6.02 -14.19
C GLY A 372 8.23 4.92 -13.15
N LYS A 373 7.92 3.67 -13.56
CA LYS A 373 7.67 2.56 -12.64
C LYS A 373 8.92 1.69 -12.43
N TYR A 374 8.89 0.93 -11.34
CA TYR A 374 9.95 -0.01 -11.00
C TYR A 374 9.79 -1.32 -11.78
N TYR A 375 10.92 -1.80 -12.29
CA TYR A 375 11.09 -3.15 -12.82
C TYR A 375 11.72 -4.04 -11.76
N TYR A 376 11.13 -5.22 -11.56
CA TYR A 376 11.50 -6.12 -10.47
C TYR A 376 12.25 -7.35 -10.98
N ILE A 377 13.34 -7.67 -10.29
CA ILE A 377 14.10 -8.92 -10.41
C ILE A 377 14.04 -9.62 -9.06
N THR A 378 13.59 -10.87 -9.03
CA THR A 378 13.49 -11.68 -7.80
C THR A 378 14.56 -12.75 -7.78
N LEU A 379 15.35 -12.80 -6.71
CA LEU A 379 16.35 -13.83 -6.45
C LEU A 379 15.77 -14.88 -5.50
N LYS A 380 15.81 -16.14 -5.93
CA LYS A 380 15.41 -17.31 -5.14
C LYS A 380 16.49 -18.37 -5.18
N ASP A 381 16.51 -19.25 -4.18
CA ASP A 381 17.19 -20.53 -4.33
C ASP A 381 16.43 -21.46 -5.28
N PHE A 382 17.02 -22.60 -5.62
CA PHE A 382 16.38 -23.58 -6.52
C PHE A 382 15.11 -24.23 -5.95
N ARG A 383 14.87 -24.12 -4.63
CA ARG A 383 13.65 -24.61 -3.96
C ARG A 383 12.54 -23.54 -3.93
N GLY A 384 12.82 -22.33 -4.41
CA GLY A 384 11.86 -21.22 -4.44
C GLY A 384 11.92 -20.30 -3.22
N LYS A 385 12.82 -20.54 -2.25
CA LYS A 385 13.02 -19.67 -1.09
C LYS A 385 13.65 -18.36 -1.55
N VAL A 386 13.05 -17.24 -1.15
CA VAL A 386 13.56 -15.89 -1.48
C VAL A 386 14.86 -15.60 -0.72
N LEU A 387 15.78 -14.89 -1.38
CA LEU A 387 17.09 -14.55 -0.79
C LEU A 387 17.21 -13.04 -0.55
N PRO A 388 16.95 -12.55 0.67
CA PRO A 388 17.06 -11.13 1.01
C PRO A 388 18.53 -10.69 1.21
N LYS A 389 18.76 -9.37 1.20
CA LYS A 389 20.05 -8.72 1.44
C LYS A 389 21.18 -9.18 0.49
N GLN A 390 20.83 -9.66 -0.71
CA GLN A 390 21.80 -10.06 -1.74
C GLN A 390 21.94 -8.97 -2.81
N THR A 391 23.16 -8.76 -3.31
CA THR A 391 23.40 -7.79 -4.37
C THR A 391 23.16 -8.40 -5.76
N VAL A 392 22.19 -7.86 -6.49
CA VAL A 392 21.95 -8.15 -7.91
C VAL A 392 22.49 -7.00 -8.76
N THR A 393 23.34 -7.33 -9.73
CA THR A 393 23.85 -6.37 -10.71
C THR A 393 22.93 -6.35 -11.93
N ILE A 394 22.34 -5.21 -12.25
CA ILE A 394 21.44 -5.00 -13.38
C ILE A 394 22.14 -4.06 -14.37
N LYS A 395 22.31 -4.46 -15.63
CA LYS A 395 22.77 -3.57 -16.71
C LYS A 395 21.60 -3.18 -17.60
N TYR A 396 21.42 -1.88 -17.81
CA TYR A 396 20.34 -1.32 -18.61
C TYR A 396 20.83 -0.04 -19.30
N ARG A 397 20.65 0.06 -20.63
CA ARG A 397 21.10 1.21 -21.45
C ARG A 397 22.57 1.59 -21.23
N GLY A 398 23.47 0.60 -21.24
CA GLY A 398 24.90 0.79 -21.00
C GLY A 398 25.29 1.10 -19.55
N LYS A 399 24.35 1.47 -18.67
CA LYS A 399 24.61 1.72 -17.26
C LYS A 399 24.49 0.45 -16.41
N THR A 400 25.32 0.37 -15.37
CA THR A 400 25.32 -0.74 -14.40
C THR A 400 24.75 -0.26 -13.07
N TYR A 401 23.79 -1.01 -12.53
CA TYR A 401 23.09 -0.73 -11.28
C TYR A 401 23.29 -1.91 -10.32
N LYS A 402 23.87 -1.67 -9.14
CA LYS A 402 23.88 -2.65 -8.04
C LYS A 402 22.65 -2.41 -7.16
N ARG A 403 21.86 -3.45 -6.92
CA ARG A 403 20.62 -3.38 -6.13
C ARG A 403 20.56 -4.52 -5.14
N THR A 404 20.32 -4.18 -3.88
CA THR A 404 20.16 -5.16 -2.81
C THR A 404 18.72 -5.69 -2.79
N THR A 405 18.56 -7.00 -2.64
CA THR A 405 17.24 -7.62 -2.53
C THR A 405 16.58 -7.30 -1.19
N ASN A 406 15.30 -6.94 -1.20
CA ASN A 406 14.51 -6.72 0.02
C ASN A 406 14.12 -8.05 0.73
N SER A 407 13.31 -7.99 1.79
CA SER A 407 12.81 -9.16 2.52
C SER A 407 12.08 -10.20 1.64
N LYS A 408 11.52 -9.79 0.51
CA LYS A 408 10.87 -10.66 -0.49
C LYS A 408 11.83 -11.15 -1.58
N GLY A 409 13.14 -10.93 -1.42
CA GLY A 409 14.16 -11.30 -2.40
C GLY A 409 14.14 -10.45 -3.69
N VAL A 410 13.53 -9.26 -3.65
CA VAL A 410 13.33 -8.42 -4.85
C VAL A 410 14.35 -7.29 -4.92
N ALA A 411 15.06 -7.20 -6.03
CA ALA A 411 15.86 -6.06 -6.45
C ALA A 411 15.06 -5.23 -7.48
N SER A 412 15.01 -3.91 -7.28
CA SER A 412 14.15 -3.00 -8.06
C SER A 412 14.96 -1.96 -8.82
N LEU A 413 14.59 -1.68 -10.07
CA LEU A 413 15.17 -0.61 -10.90
C LEU A 413 14.07 0.27 -11.48
N LYS A 414 14.08 1.58 -11.20
CA LYS A 414 13.14 2.55 -11.80
C LYS A 414 13.48 2.76 -13.28
N ILE A 415 12.49 2.66 -14.15
CA ILE A 415 12.67 2.74 -15.61
C ILE A 415 12.09 4.03 -16.17
N ASN A 416 12.95 4.92 -16.67
CA ASN A 416 12.60 6.26 -17.16
C ASN A 416 12.92 6.49 -18.64
N SER A 417 13.23 5.43 -19.40
CA SER A 417 13.47 5.48 -20.85
C SER A 417 12.29 6.02 -21.64
N ALA A 418 12.57 6.43 -22.88
CA ALA A 418 11.55 6.85 -23.83
C ALA A 418 10.54 5.72 -24.08
N ILE A 419 9.26 6.09 -24.19
CA ILE A 419 8.15 5.17 -24.43
C ILE A 419 8.23 4.62 -25.85
N GLY A 420 7.85 3.36 -26.04
CA GLY A 420 7.83 2.69 -27.34
C GLY A 420 9.11 1.92 -27.63
N TYR A 421 10.24 2.30 -27.03
CA TYR A 421 11.55 1.69 -27.23
C TYR A 421 11.79 0.45 -26.35
N SER A 422 12.58 -0.48 -26.90
CA SER A 422 13.04 -1.70 -26.22
C SER A 422 14.55 -1.66 -26.06
N TYR A 423 15.03 -1.95 -24.84
CA TYR A 423 16.46 -1.99 -24.55
C TYR A 423 16.82 -3.32 -23.89
N LYS A 424 17.98 -3.87 -24.26
CA LYS A 424 18.52 -5.06 -23.59
C LYS A 424 18.78 -4.76 -22.12
N LEU A 425 18.15 -5.56 -21.25
CA LEU A 425 18.33 -5.55 -19.81
C LEU A 425 18.93 -6.90 -19.41
N THR A 426 20.08 -6.87 -18.73
CA THR A 426 20.72 -8.08 -18.19
C THR A 426 20.81 -7.96 -16.67
N TYR A 427 20.69 -9.06 -15.96
CA TYR A 427 20.80 -9.08 -14.50
C TYR A 427 21.57 -10.32 -14.05
N LYS A 428 22.40 -10.15 -13.03
CA LYS A 428 23.31 -11.18 -12.53
C LYS A 428 23.42 -11.10 -11.02
N PHE A 429 23.30 -12.25 -10.37
CA PHE A 429 23.79 -12.50 -9.04
C PHE A 429 25.10 -13.29 -9.18
N ALA A 430 26.19 -12.74 -8.65
CA ALA A 430 27.52 -13.36 -8.80
C ALA A 430 27.71 -14.63 -7.95
N GLY A 431 26.77 -14.93 -7.04
CA GLY A 431 26.97 -15.94 -6.00
C GLY A 431 27.72 -15.37 -4.81
N ASN A 432 27.84 -16.17 -3.75
CA ASN A 432 28.66 -15.91 -2.58
C ASN A 432 29.19 -17.23 -2.02
N SER A 433 29.68 -17.28 -0.77
CA SER A 433 30.21 -18.50 -0.16
C SER A 433 29.18 -19.64 -0.08
N TYR A 434 27.90 -19.31 0.11
CA TYR A 434 26.81 -20.26 0.34
C TYR A 434 26.00 -20.56 -0.93
N TYR A 435 25.82 -19.55 -1.79
CA TYR A 435 24.93 -19.60 -2.94
C TYR A 435 25.66 -19.52 -4.28
N GLY A 436 25.20 -20.30 -5.25
CA GLY A 436 25.70 -20.28 -6.62
C GLY A 436 25.26 -19.04 -7.43
N PRO A 437 26.00 -18.65 -8.47
CA PRO A 437 25.61 -17.56 -9.36
C PRO A 437 24.36 -17.89 -10.17
N SER A 438 23.63 -16.85 -10.55
CA SER A 438 22.55 -16.92 -11.54
C SER A 438 22.48 -15.64 -12.35
N SER A 439 21.92 -15.71 -13.56
CA SER A 439 21.77 -14.55 -14.42
C SER A 439 20.61 -14.70 -15.39
N GLY A 440 20.18 -13.61 -15.99
CA GLY A 440 19.20 -13.60 -17.08
C GLY A 440 19.28 -12.33 -17.90
N SER A 441 18.58 -12.33 -19.04
CA SER A 441 18.49 -11.19 -19.94
C SER A 441 17.19 -11.17 -20.71
N LEU A 442 16.72 -9.97 -21.06
CA LEU A 442 15.60 -9.77 -21.99
C LEU A 442 15.69 -8.40 -22.67
N ASN A 443 14.88 -8.19 -23.70
CA ASN A 443 14.63 -6.86 -24.25
C ASN A 443 13.43 -6.24 -23.53
N LEU A 444 13.70 -5.26 -22.66
CA LEU A 444 12.68 -4.59 -21.85
C LEU A 444 12.08 -3.41 -22.62
N ARG A 445 10.78 -3.48 -22.92
CA ARG A 445 10.04 -2.40 -23.56
C ARG A 445 9.46 -1.41 -22.56
N THR A 446 9.67 -0.13 -22.78
CA THR A 446 9.06 0.94 -21.96
C THR A 446 7.73 1.37 -22.57
N LYS A 447 6.66 1.38 -21.78
CA LYS A 447 5.29 1.67 -22.23
C LYS A 447 4.70 2.88 -21.50
N MET A 448 3.69 3.51 -22.10
CA MET A 448 2.87 4.51 -21.42
C MET A 448 2.00 3.82 -20.37
N ALA A 449 1.92 4.37 -19.15
CA ALA A 449 1.03 3.83 -18.13
C ALA A 449 -0.45 3.95 -18.59
N THR A 450 -1.32 3.11 -18.05
CA THR A 450 -2.77 3.26 -18.21
C THR A 450 -3.46 3.09 -16.87
N SER A 451 -4.63 3.71 -16.75
CA SER A 451 -5.49 3.58 -15.58
C SER A 451 -6.91 3.26 -16.03
N LEU A 452 -7.58 2.42 -15.23
CA LEU A 452 -9.01 2.14 -15.33
C LEU A 452 -9.66 2.72 -14.08
N THR A 453 -10.65 3.60 -14.25
CA THR A 453 -11.34 4.20 -13.10
C THR A 453 -12.16 3.14 -12.37
N LYS A 454 -12.01 3.07 -11.04
CA LYS A 454 -12.79 2.19 -10.17
C LYS A 454 -14.18 2.80 -9.97
N SER A 455 -15.23 2.06 -10.30
CA SER A 455 -16.62 2.44 -10.00
C SER A 455 -17.12 1.77 -8.72
N SER A 456 -18.31 2.15 -8.28
CA SER A 456 -19.01 1.63 -7.09
C SER A 456 -18.95 0.10 -6.98
N SER A 457 -18.90 -0.41 -5.74
CA SER A 457 -19.09 -1.83 -5.42
C SER A 457 -20.55 -2.28 -5.52
N THR A 458 -21.48 -1.35 -5.74
CA THR A 458 -22.91 -1.61 -5.88
C THR A 458 -23.42 -1.06 -7.21
N ILE A 459 -24.27 -1.82 -7.90
CA ILE A 459 -24.92 -1.41 -9.15
C ILE A 459 -26.41 -1.75 -9.14
N LEU A 460 -27.20 -0.94 -9.84
CA LEU A 460 -28.61 -1.22 -10.08
C LEU A 460 -28.78 -2.29 -11.17
N LYS A 461 -29.63 -3.29 -10.91
CA LYS A 461 -30.06 -4.26 -11.93
C LYS A 461 -30.58 -3.51 -13.15
N GLY A 462 -30.24 -3.97 -14.36
CA GLY A 462 -30.66 -3.29 -15.59
C GLY A 462 -29.70 -2.21 -16.07
N THR A 463 -28.74 -1.76 -15.23
CA THR A 463 -27.92 -0.59 -15.55
C THR A 463 -26.51 -0.95 -16.03
N ALA A 464 -25.92 -0.01 -16.77
CA ALA A 464 -24.59 -0.16 -17.35
C ALA A 464 -23.48 0.16 -16.33
N TYR A 465 -22.63 -0.81 -16.02
CA TYR A 465 -21.40 -0.60 -15.27
C TYR A 465 -20.40 0.11 -16.18
N LYS A 466 -20.11 1.38 -15.90
CA LYS A 466 -19.25 2.25 -16.72
C LYS A 466 -17.82 2.25 -16.19
N VAL A 467 -16.86 2.14 -17.10
CA VAL A 467 -15.42 2.21 -16.83
C VAL A 467 -14.78 3.18 -17.82
N THR A 468 -13.81 3.98 -17.37
CA THR A 468 -13.03 4.85 -18.25
C THR A 468 -11.58 4.38 -18.27
N LEU A 469 -11.04 4.18 -19.47
CA LEU A 469 -9.63 3.90 -19.71
C LEU A 469 -8.91 5.20 -20.10
N LYS A 470 -7.87 5.53 -19.33
CA LYS A 470 -7.00 6.69 -19.57
C LYS A 470 -5.54 6.27 -19.63
N ASP A 471 -4.71 7.06 -20.28
CA ASP A 471 -3.25 6.92 -20.19
C ASP A 471 -2.69 7.54 -18.90
N GLY A 472 -1.37 7.47 -18.74
CA GLY A 472 -0.64 7.98 -17.58
C GLY A 472 -0.71 9.50 -17.41
N ASN A 473 -1.11 10.23 -18.46
CA ASN A 473 -1.29 11.68 -18.45
C ASN A 473 -2.78 12.07 -18.27
N GLY A 474 -3.66 11.10 -18.06
CA GLY A 474 -5.10 11.33 -17.89
C GLY A 474 -5.87 11.47 -19.20
N LYS A 475 -5.23 11.32 -20.37
CA LYS A 475 -5.90 11.37 -21.67
C LYS A 475 -6.74 10.11 -21.88
N ALA A 476 -7.97 10.29 -22.32
CA ALA A 476 -8.89 9.19 -22.61
C ALA A 476 -8.41 8.36 -23.81
N LEU A 477 -8.47 7.03 -23.68
CA LEU A 477 -8.03 6.12 -24.74
C LEU A 477 -9.23 5.54 -25.49
N SER A 478 -9.46 6.02 -26.72
CA SER A 478 -10.53 5.55 -27.61
C SER A 478 -10.15 4.30 -28.40
N LYS A 479 -11.16 3.53 -28.84
CA LYS A 479 -11.01 2.35 -29.69
C LYS A 479 -10.10 1.26 -29.08
N LYS A 480 -10.02 1.18 -27.75
CA LYS A 480 -9.27 0.15 -27.03
C LYS A 480 -10.22 -0.90 -26.45
N THR A 481 -9.84 -2.17 -26.53
CA THR A 481 -10.65 -3.27 -26.00
C THR A 481 -10.40 -3.47 -24.51
N VAL A 482 -11.46 -3.31 -23.71
CA VAL A 482 -11.50 -3.68 -22.29
C VAL A 482 -12.26 -5.00 -22.17
N THR A 483 -11.69 -5.95 -21.44
CA THR A 483 -12.33 -7.23 -21.13
C THR A 483 -12.91 -7.16 -19.74
N PHE A 484 -14.22 -7.27 -19.63
CA PHE A 484 -14.94 -7.50 -18.38
C PHE A 484 -15.04 -9.00 -18.11
N THR A 485 -14.97 -9.40 -16.85
CA THR A 485 -15.28 -10.75 -16.40
C THR A 485 -16.34 -10.66 -15.31
N PHE A 486 -17.51 -11.23 -15.55
CA PHE A 486 -18.64 -11.25 -14.61
C PHE A 486 -19.05 -12.70 -14.37
N ASN A 487 -18.92 -13.15 -13.12
CA ASN A 487 -19.19 -14.53 -12.69
C ASN A 487 -18.53 -15.59 -13.58
N GLY A 488 -17.23 -15.43 -13.87
CA GLY A 488 -16.45 -16.33 -14.73
C GLY A 488 -16.62 -16.11 -16.23
N LYS A 489 -17.72 -15.52 -16.69
CA LYS A 489 -17.96 -15.22 -18.12
C LYS A 489 -17.28 -13.93 -18.54
N THR A 490 -16.67 -13.93 -19.73
CA THR A 490 -15.92 -12.78 -20.26
C THR A 490 -16.70 -12.01 -21.33
N TYR A 491 -16.57 -10.69 -21.31
CA TYR A 491 -17.22 -9.76 -22.24
C TYR A 491 -16.20 -8.72 -22.72
N LYS A 492 -15.88 -8.74 -24.01
CA LYS A 492 -15.00 -7.74 -24.63
C LYS A 492 -15.84 -6.55 -25.11
N ARG A 493 -15.41 -5.34 -24.80
CA ARG A 493 -16.06 -4.10 -25.21
C ARG A 493 -15.00 -3.06 -25.59
N THR A 494 -15.35 -2.16 -26.50
CA THR A 494 -14.42 -1.16 -27.03
C THR A 494 -14.76 0.22 -26.46
N THR A 495 -13.74 0.98 -26.09
CA THR A 495 -13.91 2.33 -25.56
C THR A 495 -14.35 3.32 -26.64
N ASN A 496 -15.24 4.25 -26.28
CA ASN A 496 -15.66 5.36 -27.15
C ASN A 496 -14.61 6.49 -27.20
N SER A 497 -14.91 7.61 -27.88
CA SER A 497 -14.02 8.77 -28.00
C SER A 497 -13.60 9.39 -26.66
N LYS A 498 -14.42 9.24 -25.61
CA LYS A 498 -14.15 9.68 -24.24
C LYS A 498 -13.47 8.61 -23.39
N GLY A 499 -12.99 7.52 -23.99
CA GLY A 499 -12.34 6.41 -23.29
C GLY A 499 -13.30 5.58 -22.42
N ARG A 500 -14.61 5.81 -22.53
CA ARG A 500 -15.64 5.13 -21.71
C ARG A 500 -16.07 3.84 -22.39
N VAL A 501 -16.28 2.82 -21.58
CA VAL A 501 -16.78 1.51 -21.99
C VAL A 501 -17.70 0.99 -20.89
N SER A 502 -18.73 0.24 -21.25
CA SER A 502 -19.69 -0.24 -20.28
C SER A 502 -20.17 -1.67 -20.53
N LEU A 503 -20.65 -2.29 -19.47
CA LEU A 503 -21.33 -3.59 -19.50
C LEU A 503 -22.63 -3.48 -18.69
N THR A 504 -23.77 -3.75 -19.32
CA THR A 504 -25.07 -3.83 -18.62
C THR A 504 -25.13 -5.06 -17.74
N ILE A 505 -25.56 -4.89 -16.49
CA ILE A 505 -25.64 -5.97 -15.50
C ILE A 505 -27.11 -6.30 -15.23
N ASN A 506 -27.57 -7.43 -15.79
CA ASN A 506 -28.94 -7.94 -15.66
C ASN A 506 -29.01 -9.20 -14.78
N ALA A 507 -28.20 -9.25 -13.71
CA ALA A 507 -28.19 -10.38 -12.79
C ALA A 507 -29.26 -10.24 -11.69
N ALA A 508 -29.56 -11.33 -11.00
CA ALA A 508 -30.50 -11.30 -9.86
C ALA A 508 -29.99 -10.35 -8.77
N ALA A 509 -30.87 -9.47 -8.29
CA ALA A 509 -30.60 -8.57 -7.19
C ALA A 509 -30.57 -9.30 -5.84
N GLY A 510 -30.00 -8.69 -4.80
CA GLY A 510 -29.82 -9.34 -3.49
C GLY A 510 -28.60 -10.25 -3.39
N LYS A 511 -27.76 -10.30 -4.45
CA LYS A 511 -26.61 -11.19 -4.54
C LYS A 511 -25.32 -10.43 -4.86
N THR A 512 -24.21 -11.05 -4.49
CA THR A 512 -22.85 -10.57 -4.75
C THR A 512 -22.19 -11.38 -5.84
N TYR A 513 -21.61 -10.71 -6.83
CA TYR A 513 -20.97 -11.36 -7.97
C TYR A 513 -19.48 -10.99 -8.04
N LYS A 514 -18.64 -11.97 -8.40
CA LYS A 514 -17.24 -11.69 -8.74
C LYS A 514 -17.17 -10.95 -10.07
N PHE A 515 -16.60 -9.75 -10.05
CA PHE A 515 -16.50 -8.89 -11.22
C PHE A 515 -15.08 -8.34 -11.37
N SER A 516 -14.59 -8.25 -12.60
CA SER A 516 -13.30 -7.60 -12.89
C SER A 516 -13.31 -7.02 -14.29
N TYR A 517 -12.39 -6.10 -14.55
CA TYR A 517 -12.15 -5.57 -15.89
C TYR A 517 -10.67 -5.29 -16.08
N LYS A 518 -10.17 -5.61 -17.28
CA LYS A 518 -8.77 -5.43 -17.65
C LYS A 518 -8.61 -4.91 -19.06
N TYR A 519 -7.60 -4.06 -19.21
CA TYR A 519 -7.01 -3.70 -20.49
C TYR A 519 -5.68 -4.43 -20.61
N ALA A 520 -5.54 -5.24 -21.66
CA ALA A 520 -4.35 -6.08 -21.85
C ALA A 520 -3.08 -5.30 -22.20
N GLY A 521 -3.22 -4.00 -22.52
CA GLY A 521 -2.14 -3.19 -23.10
C GLY A 521 -2.02 -3.42 -24.61
N ASP A 522 -1.14 -2.66 -25.25
CA ASP A 522 -0.72 -2.84 -26.64
C ASP A 522 0.78 -2.56 -26.78
N SER A 523 1.25 -2.29 -28.00
CA SER A 523 2.66 -1.98 -28.25
C SER A 523 3.14 -0.74 -27.49
N TYR A 524 2.28 0.26 -27.32
CA TYR A 524 2.61 1.56 -26.73
C TYR A 524 2.14 1.66 -25.27
N TYR A 525 0.93 1.20 -24.98
CA TYR A 525 0.28 1.30 -23.67
C TYR A 525 0.47 0.04 -22.83
N ASN A 526 0.75 0.23 -21.54
CA ASN A 526 0.89 -0.86 -20.60
C ASN A 526 -0.48 -1.49 -20.27
N ARG A 527 -0.45 -2.69 -19.68
CA ARG A 527 -1.66 -3.33 -19.16
C ARG A 527 -2.16 -2.63 -17.89
N SER A 528 -3.46 -2.66 -17.65
CA SER A 528 -4.10 -2.22 -16.40
C SER A 528 -5.29 -3.11 -16.07
N SER A 529 -5.58 -3.34 -14.79
CA SER A 529 -6.76 -4.11 -14.34
C SER A 529 -7.31 -3.60 -13.03
N SER A 530 -8.62 -3.80 -12.80
CA SER A 530 -9.26 -3.53 -11.52
C SER A 530 -8.89 -4.52 -10.39
N GLY A 531 -8.32 -5.67 -10.75
CA GLY A 531 -8.41 -6.86 -9.88
C GLY A 531 -9.84 -7.39 -9.81
N THR A 532 -10.07 -8.41 -8.97
CA THR A 532 -11.41 -8.94 -8.71
C THR A 532 -12.08 -8.13 -7.62
N ILE A 533 -13.28 -7.62 -7.89
CA ILE A 533 -14.14 -6.93 -6.94
C ILE A 533 -15.43 -7.73 -6.69
N ASN A 534 -16.02 -7.54 -5.51
CA ASN A 534 -17.34 -8.04 -5.17
C ASN A 534 -18.36 -6.97 -5.59
N LEU A 535 -19.19 -7.28 -6.60
CA LEU A 535 -20.21 -6.38 -7.13
C LEU A 535 -21.59 -6.79 -6.61
N PHE A 536 -22.20 -5.93 -5.80
CA PHE A 536 -23.55 -6.11 -5.24
C PHE A 536 -24.59 -5.55 -6.22
N VAL A 537 -25.58 -6.35 -6.57
CA VAL A 537 -26.66 -5.94 -7.48
C VAL A 537 -27.92 -5.65 -6.67
N LYS A 538 -28.45 -4.43 -6.80
CA LYS A 538 -29.68 -3.97 -6.10
C LYS A 538 -30.74 -3.48 -7.08
N ILE A 539 -31.98 -3.37 -6.63
CA ILE A 539 -33.09 -2.72 -7.34
C ILE A 539 -33.29 -1.34 -6.70
N LYS A 540 -33.63 -0.34 -7.53
CA LYS A 540 -33.93 1.01 -7.03
C LYS A 540 -35.25 0.98 -6.26
N SER A 541 -35.33 1.64 -5.11
CA SER A 541 -36.60 1.96 -4.44
C SER A 541 -36.95 3.44 -4.64
N THR A 542 -38.24 3.74 -4.60
CA THR A 542 -38.79 5.09 -4.78
C THR A 542 -39.97 5.30 -3.87
N PHE A 543 -40.12 6.53 -3.37
CA PHE A 543 -41.28 6.96 -2.61
C PHE A 543 -42.23 7.80 -3.47
N SER A 544 -43.52 7.68 -3.20
CA SER A 544 -44.54 8.72 -3.45
C SER A 544 -45.29 9.01 -2.14
N ASN A 545 -46.04 10.11 -2.08
CA ASN A 545 -46.73 10.54 -0.86
C ASN A 545 -48.16 11.01 -1.13
N SER A 546 -48.96 11.16 -0.07
CA SER A 546 -50.38 11.52 -0.13
C SER A 546 -50.68 13.03 -0.26
N GLY A 547 -49.69 13.87 -0.56
CA GLY A 547 -49.85 15.31 -0.76
C GLY A 547 -49.19 16.16 0.33
N SER A 548 -49.60 17.43 0.45
CA SER A 548 -48.95 18.42 1.36
C SER A 548 -49.82 18.86 2.53
N SER A 549 -50.99 18.25 2.74
CA SER A 549 -51.84 18.57 3.89
C SER A 549 -52.69 17.38 4.33
N ILE A 550 -52.97 17.31 5.64
CA ILE A 550 -53.93 16.37 6.24
C ILE A 550 -54.77 17.10 7.28
N MET A 551 -55.92 16.53 7.66
CA MET A 551 -56.60 16.93 8.88
C MET A 551 -55.83 16.38 10.10
N ASN A 552 -55.88 17.11 11.21
CA ASN A 552 -55.40 16.62 12.50
C ASN A 552 -56.15 15.32 12.87
N ASN A 553 -55.52 14.44 13.65
CA ASN A 553 -56.06 13.14 14.02
C ASN A 553 -56.33 12.23 12.79
N SER A 554 -55.48 12.32 11.77
CA SER A 554 -55.54 11.50 10.56
C SER A 554 -54.17 10.92 10.19
N SER A 555 -54.15 9.93 9.29
CA SER A 555 -52.90 9.32 8.80
C SER A 555 -52.37 10.03 7.55
N TYR A 556 -51.08 10.36 7.57
CA TYR A 556 -50.30 10.67 6.37
C TYR A 556 -49.76 9.37 5.74
N VAL A 557 -49.80 9.24 4.41
CA VAL A 557 -49.43 7.98 3.73
C VAL A 557 -48.28 8.19 2.77
N VAL A 558 -47.28 7.30 2.84
CA VAL A 558 -46.22 7.19 1.83
C VAL A 558 -46.25 5.82 1.19
N SER A 559 -46.04 5.76 -0.12
CA SER A 559 -45.92 4.49 -0.87
C SER A 559 -44.47 4.25 -1.23
N LEU A 560 -43.95 3.09 -0.83
CA LEU A 560 -42.62 2.62 -1.18
C LEU A 560 -42.73 1.52 -2.24
N LYS A 561 -42.16 1.79 -3.41
CA LYS A 561 -42.16 0.87 -4.56
C LYS A 561 -40.76 0.67 -5.09
N ASP A 562 -40.55 -0.38 -5.86
CA ASP A 562 -39.34 -0.51 -6.66
C ASP A 562 -39.39 0.36 -7.93
N GLY A 563 -38.27 0.40 -8.67
CA GLY A 563 -38.12 1.18 -9.88
C GLY A 563 -39.04 0.75 -11.04
N ASP A 564 -39.62 -0.44 -10.97
CA ASP A 564 -40.59 -0.96 -11.94
C ASP A 564 -42.05 -0.73 -11.45
N GLY A 565 -42.23 -0.10 -10.28
CA GLY A 565 -43.54 0.23 -9.71
C GLY A 565 -44.14 -0.85 -8.82
N LYS A 566 -43.41 -1.93 -8.52
CA LYS A 566 -43.89 -3.00 -7.63
C LYS A 566 -43.86 -2.54 -6.17
N ALA A 567 -44.95 -2.81 -5.44
CA ALA A 567 -45.06 -2.56 -4.01
C ALA A 567 -43.97 -3.27 -3.20
N LEU A 568 -43.33 -2.55 -2.27
CA LEU A 568 -42.37 -3.12 -1.34
C LEU A 568 -43.02 -3.33 0.03
N SER A 569 -43.55 -4.53 0.26
CA SER A 569 -44.20 -4.90 1.53
C SER A 569 -43.19 -5.28 2.63
N GLY A 570 -43.56 -5.04 3.88
CA GLY A 570 -42.80 -5.43 5.06
C GLY A 570 -41.52 -4.61 5.28
N LYS A 571 -41.42 -3.42 4.68
CA LYS A 571 -40.24 -2.54 4.78
C LYS A 571 -40.46 -1.47 5.83
N THR A 572 -39.49 -1.30 6.72
CA THR A 572 -39.53 -0.23 7.72
C THR A 572 -39.21 1.12 7.08
N VAL A 573 -40.13 2.07 7.26
CA VAL A 573 -39.98 3.48 6.89
C VAL A 573 -39.86 4.29 8.18
N SER A 574 -38.75 5.02 8.30
CA SER A 574 -38.56 5.98 9.39
C SER A 574 -39.16 7.32 8.96
N PHE A 575 -39.98 7.92 9.82
CA PHE A 575 -40.55 9.25 9.64
C PHE A 575 -39.99 10.21 10.68
N THR A 576 -39.85 11.48 10.32
CA THR A 576 -39.53 12.55 11.24
C THR A 576 -40.46 13.72 10.98
N PHE A 577 -41.22 14.14 11.99
CA PHE A 577 -42.16 15.25 11.93
C PHE A 577 -42.08 16.04 13.24
N ASP A 578 -41.93 17.35 13.12
CA ASP A 578 -41.84 18.27 14.26
C ASP A 578 -40.85 17.83 15.37
N GLY A 579 -39.67 17.37 14.96
CA GLY A 579 -38.63 16.87 15.87
C GLY A 579 -38.86 15.44 16.39
N ASN A 580 -40.07 14.89 16.27
CA ASN A 580 -40.41 13.53 16.68
C ASN A 580 -40.07 12.52 15.59
N SER A 581 -39.62 11.32 16.00
CA SER A 581 -39.24 10.24 15.07
C SER A 581 -40.10 9.00 15.27
N PHE A 582 -40.57 8.44 14.16
CA PHE A 582 -41.47 7.28 14.13
C PHE A 582 -40.93 6.23 13.17
N LYS A 583 -41.32 4.96 13.35
CA LYS A 583 -40.97 3.87 12.44
C LYS A 583 -42.16 2.98 12.20
N ASN A 584 -42.67 2.99 10.97
CA ASN A 584 -43.80 2.17 10.58
C ASN A 584 -43.40 1.26 9.42
N THR A 585 -44.10 0.14 9.28
CA THR A 585 -43.82 -0.86 8.25
C THR A 585 -44.82 -0.73 7.11
N THR A 586 -44.36 -0.94 5.88
CA THR A 586 -45.24 -0.96 4.72
C THR A 586 -46.15 -2.18 4.67
N ASP A 587 -47.41 -1.97 4.31
CA ASP A 587 -48.41 -3.03 4.11
C ASP A 587 -48.17 -3.85 2.81
N SER A 588 -49.12 -4.71 2.41
CA SER A 588 -49.04 -5.51 1.17
C SER A 588 -48.99 -4.66 -0.11
N ASN A 589 -49.50 -3.44 -0.07
CA ASN A 589 -49.50 -2.46 -1.16
C ASN A 589 -48.29 -1.52 -1.12
N GLY A 590 -47.38 -1.70 -0.17
CA GLY A 590 -46.19 -0.88 -0.01
C GLY A 590 -46.47 0.46 0.67
N LEU A 591 -47.61 0.61 1.36
CA LEU A 591 -48.03 1.84 2.02
C LEU A 591 -47.60 1.85 3.48
N ALA A 592 -46.96 2.91 3.93
CA ALA A 592 -46.68 3.18 5.34
C ALA A 592 -47.50 4.40 5.79
N HIS A 593 -48.27 4.21 6.86
CA HIS A 593 -49.19 5.19 7.41
C HIS A 593 -48.59 5.80 8.67
N LEU A 594 -48.51 7.13 8.77
CA LEU A 594 -48.11 7.87 9.97
C LEU A 594 -49.33 8.61 10.52
N PHE A 595 -49.82 8.19 11.69
CA PHE A 595 -50.91 8.88 12.38
C PHE A 595 -50.37 10.12 13.11
N ILE A 596 -50.97 11.29 12.87
CA ILE A 596 -50.50 12.57 13.42
C ILE A 596 -51.61 13.18 14.28
N VAL A 597 -51.23 13.55 15.51
CA VAL A 597 -52.08 14.25 16.47
C VAL A 597 -51.29 15.43 17.02
N GLU A 598 -51.81 16.64 16.79
CA GLU A 598 -51.19 17.89 17.21
C GLU A 598 -52.14 18.70 18.10
N SER A 599 -51.58 19.46 19.05
CA SER A 599 -52.34 20.33 19.96
C SER A 599 -52.82 21.62 19.28
N SER A 600 -52.23 21.98 18.14
CA SER A 600 -52.61 23.14 17.33
C SER A 600 -52.22 22.91 15.87
N PRO A 601 -52.89 23.58 14.90
CA PRO A 601 -52.49 23.50 13.50
C PRO A 601 -51.04 23.95 13.34
N ILE A 602 -50.27 23.13 12.62
CA ILE A 602 -48.84 23.32 12.43
C ILE A 602 -48.47 23.00 10.99
N THR A 603 -47.52 23.75 10.46
CA THR A 603 -46.85 23.41 9.20
C THR A 603 -45.39 23.12 9.50
N SER A 604 -44.97 21.87 9.31
CA SER A 604 -43.61 21.42 9.59
C SER A 604 -43.13 20.46 8.50
N THR A 605 -41.82 20.24 8.41
CA THR A 605 -41.27 19.33 7.40
C THR A 605 -41.44 17.90 7.87
N LEU A 606 -42.24 17.11 7.14
CA LEU A 606 -42.28 15.66 7.29
C LEU A 606 -41.22 15.05 6.40
N SER A 607 -40.24 14.37 6.99
CA SER A 607 -39.25 13.56 6.26
C SER A 607 -39.54 12.07 6.44
N TYR A 608 -39.25 11.27 5.43
CA TYR A 608 -39.40 9.82 5.48
C TYR A 608 -38.28 9.11 4.73
N LYS A 609 -37.84 7.97 5.26
CA LYS A 609 -36.65 7.26 4.78
C LYS A 609 -36.79 5.76 4.90
N PHE A 610 -36.38 5.07 3.85
CA PHE A 610 -36.08 3.65 3.83
C PHE A 610 -34.57 3.50 3.70
N GLU A 611 -33.92 2.85 4.68
CA GLU A 611 -32.46 2.68 4.72
C GLU A 611 -31.91 1.74 3.63
N GLY A 612 -32.79 1.07 2.88
CA GLY A 612 -32.42 0.02 1.95
C GLY A 612 -32.20 -1.32 2.66
N ASP A 613 -32.04 -2.36 1.87
CA ASP A 613 -31.70 -3.71 2.35
C ASP A 613 -30.75 -4.41 1.36
N ASN A 614 -30.57 -5.72 1.48
CA ASN A 614 -29.69 -6.47 0.58
C ASN A 614 -30.16 -6.44 -0.88
N VAL A 615 -31.47 -6.26 -1.12
CA VAL A 615 -32.11 -6.31 -2.45
C VAL A 615 -32.34 -4.90 -2.99
N TYR A 616 -32.81 -3.96 -2.17
CA TYR A 616 -33.25 -2.63 -2.58
C TYR A 616 -32.32 -1.53 -2.07
N THR A 617 -32.18 -0.44 -2.83
CA THR A 617 -31.41 0.73 -2.41
C THR A 617 -32.10 1.51 -1.28
N ALA A 618 -31.35 2.36 -0.59
CA ALA A 618 -31.97 3.40 0.24
C ALA A 618 -32.75 4.38 -0.62
N SER A 619 -33.84 4.92 -0.07
CA SER A 619 -34.58 6.04 -0.64
C SER A 619 -35.12 6.92 0.49
N SER A 620 -35.32 8.19 0.20
CA SER A 620 -35.93 9.14 1.13
C SER A 620 -36.74 10.17 0.37
N GLY A 621 -37.61 10.87 1.09
CA GLY A 621 -38.30 12.04 0.62
C GLY A 621 -38.70 12.93 1.79
N SER A 622 -39.17 14.12 1.47
CA SER A 622 -39.74 15.04 2.45
C SER A 622 -40.82 15.89 1.81
N VAL A 623 -41.70 16.44 2.64
CA VAL A 623 -42.73 17.38 2.25
C VAL A 623 -42.90 18.42 3.36
N SER A 624 -43.24 19.66 3.00
CA SER A 624 -43.78 20.62 3.97
C SER A 624 -45.25 20.24 4.21
N LEU A 625 -45.53 19.64 5.36
CA LEU A 625 -46.85 19.12 5.70
C LEU A 625 -47.62 20.12 6.55
N ASN A 626 -48.77 20.57 6.04
CA ASN A 626 -49.74 21.39 6.77
C ASN A 626 -50.78 20.50 7.46
N VAL A 627 -50.72 20.40 8.78
CA VAL A 627 -51.69 19.68 9.61
C VAL A 627 -52.79 20.67 10.00
N LYS A 628 -53.98 20.49 9.40
CA LYS A 628 -55.13 21.39 9.53
C LYS A 628 -55.95 21.03 10.76
N SER A 629 -56.59 22.02 11.39
CA SER A 629 -57.55 21.83 12.47
C SER A 629 -58.81 22.63 12.18
N ASP A 630 -59.97 22.01 12.34
CA ASP A 630 -61.30 22.64 12.30
C ASP A 630 -61.75 23.17 13.66
N LYS A 631 -61.03 22.84 14.73
CA LYS A 631 -61.36 23.24 16.12
C LYS A 631 -60.67 24.52 16.57
N VAL A 632 -59.53 24.85 15.96
CA VAL A 632 -58.72 26.01 16.35
C VAL A 632 -57.99 26.52 15.12
N PHE A 633 -57.91 27.84 14.95
CA PHE A 633 -57.12 28.47 13.90
C PHE A 633 -56.01 29.33 14.49
N THR A 634 -54.88 29.36 13.81
CA THR A 634 -53.81 30.29 14.18
C THR A 634 -54.21 31.72 13.86
N PHE A 635 -53.66 32.66 14.62
CA PHE A 635 -53.84 34.09 14.38
C PHE A 635 -53.60 34.49 12.91
N ASN A 636 -52.51 34.00 12.31
CA ASN A 636 -52.14 34.32 10.92
C ASN A 636 -53.14 33.74 9.89
N GLN A 637 -53.70 32.56 10.15
CA GLN A 637 -54.72 31.96 9.29
C GLN A 637 -55.99 32.83 9.29
N ILE A 638 -56.38 33.35 10.46
CA ILE A 638 -57.54 34.24 10.60
C ILE A 638 -57.29 35.56 9.87
N VAL A 639 -56.13 36.20 10.07
CA VAL A 639 -55.77 37.46 9.37
C VAL A 639 -55.77 37.28 7.85
N THR A 640 -55.23 36.16 7.35
CA THR A 640 -55.21 35.86 5.92
C THR A 640 -56.62 35.68 5.37
N ALA A 641 -57.47 34.93 6.08
CA ALA A 641 -58.86 34.74 5.69
C ALA A 641 -59.69 36.03 5.78
N ALA A 642 -59.35 36.94 6.71
CA ALA A 642 -60.01 38.23 6.86
C ALA A 642 -59.76 39.13 5.65
N LYS A 643 -58.54 39.13 5.12
CA LYS A 643 -58.25 39.78 3.84
C LYS A 643 -59.09 39.19 2.69
N SER A 644 -59.17 37.87 2.57
CA SER A 644 -59.98 37.22 1.54
C SER A 644 -61.47 37.56 1.66
N LEU A 645 -61.99 37.66 2.88
CA LEU A 645 -63.33 38.14 3.16
C LEU A 645 -63.49 39.61 2.71
N ARG A 646 -62.54 40.49 3.07
CA ARG A 646 -62.54 41.89 2.64
C ARG A 646 -62.60 42.03 1.12
N ASP A 647 -61.68 41.35 0.43
CA ASP A 647 -61.60 41.32 -1.04
C ASP A 647 -62.89 40.78 -1.67
N TYR A 648 -63.54 39.80 -1.05
CA TYR A 648 -64.84 39.29 -1.51
C TYR A 648 -65.93 40.35 -1.34
N VAL A 649 -66.02 41.02 -0.19
CA VAL A 649 -67.05 42.03 0.09
C VAL A 649 -66.84 43.25 -0.80
N ASP A 650 -65.60 43.76 -0.95
CA ASP A 650 -65.24 44.84 -1.87
C ASP A 650 -65.74 44.56 -3.30
N LYS A 651 -65.71 43.30 -3.73
CA LYS A 651 -66.11 42.88 -5.07
C LYS A 651 -67.63 42.69 -5.22
N ASN A 652 -68.30 42.18 -4.19
CA ASN A 652 -69.67 41.70 -4.29
C ASN A 652 -70.69 42.54 -3.50
N ALA A 653 -70.24 43.54 -2.75
CA ALA A 653 -71.03 44.35 -1.82
C ALA A 653 -71.88 43.48 -0.87
N LYS A 654 -71.40 42.29 -0.49
CA LYS A 654 -72.16 41.30 0.27
C LYS A 654 -71.25 40.38 1.07
N ILE A 655 -71.69 40.01 2.27
CA ILE A 655 -71.03 38.99 3.10
C ILE A 655 -71.24 37.58 2.50
N PRO A 656 -70.18 36.77 2.32
CA PRO A 656 -70.31 35.39 1.87
C PRO A 656 -70.93 34.51 2.96
N ALA A 657 -71.54 33.38 2.59
CA ALA A 657 -72.09 32.43 3.57
C ALA A 657 -70.98 31.74 4.40
N THR A 658 -69.81 31.52 3.80
CA THR A 658 -68.65 30.90 4.45
C THR A 658 -67.35 31.57 4.01
N VAL A 659 -66.33 31.46 4.85
CA VAL A 659 -64.96 31.91 4.61
C VAL A 659 -64.03 30.71 4.69
N SER A 660 -63.14 30.54 3.72
CA SER A 660 -62.14 29.46 3.74
C SER A 660 -60.94 29.86 4.61
N VAL A 661 -60.77 29.20 5.74
CA VAL A 661 -59.66 29.40 6.68
C VAL A 661 -58.74 28.19 6.61
N ASN A 662 -57.51 28.36 6.10
CA ASN A 662 -56.56 27.26 5.85
C ASN A 662 -57.16 26.08 5.03
N GLY A 663 -58.06 26.38 4.10
CA GLY A 663 -58.74 25.37 3.27
C GLY A 663 -59.90 24.64 3.97
N ILE A 664 -60.32 25.09 5.15
CA ILE A 664 -61.53 24.64 5.85
C ILE A 664 -62.61 25.71 5.69
N ASN A 665 -63.82 25.34 5.29
CA ASN A 665 -64.92 26.28 5.17
C ASN A 665 -65.55 26.54 6.54
N VAL A 666 -65.47 27.79 7.00
CA VAL A 666 -66.04 28.26 8.27
C VAL A 666 -67.21 29.16 7.95
N ASN A 667 -68.35 29.01 8.63
CA ASN A 667 -69.47 29.93 8.43
C ASN A 667 -69.05 31.36 8.87
N THR A 668 -69.61 32.37 8.23
CA THR A 668 -69.12 33.75 8.45
C THR A 668 -69.44 34.30 9.83
N SER A 669 -70.48 33.79 10.51
CA SER A 669 -70.77 34.14 11.91
C SER A 669 -69.67 33.68 12.86
N SER A 670 -69.28 32.40 12.78
CA SER A 670 -68.14 31.86 13.51
C SER A 670 -66.85 32.61 13.17
N PHE A 671 -66.66 32.97 11.89
CA PHE A 671 -65.50 33.74 11.48
C PHE A 671 -65.49 35.18 12.02
N ALA A 672 -66.65 35.82 12.16
CA ALA A 672 -66.79 37.13 12.80
C ALA A 672 -66.26 37.13 14.24
N TYR A 673 -66.61 36.09 15.00
CA TYR A 673 -66.08 35.88 16.35
C TYR A 673 -64.55 35.68 16.34
N LEU A 674 -64.02 34.86 15.43
CA LEU A 674 -62.57 34.67 15.29
C LEU A 674 -61.84 35.98 14.97
N MET A 675 -62.41 36.81 14.10
CA MET A 675 -61.86 38.13 13.77
C MET A 675 -61.91 39.08 14.99
N ALA A 676 -63.04 39.15 15.69
CA ALA A 676 -63.20 39.99 16.88
C ALA A 676 -62.21 39.60 17.99
N LYS A 677 -62.09 38.30 18.30
CA LYS A 677 -61.08 37.77 19.22
C LYS A 677 -59.67 38.17 18.79
N SER A 678 -59.36 38.06 17.50
CA SER A 678 -58.04 38.42 16.95
C SER A 678 -57.75 39.91 17.10
N VAL A 679 -58.74 40.78 16.84
CA VAL A 679 -58.63 42.24 17.03
C VAL A 679 -58.35 42.59 18.50
N VAL A 680 -59.08 41.99 19.45
CA VAL A 680 -58.85 42.18 20.89
C VAL A 680 -57.49 41.65 21.32
N ASN A 681 -57.09 40.47 20.85
CA ASN A 681 -55.77 39.90 21.13
C ASN A 681 -54.64 40.81 20.66
N ILE A 682 -54.73 41.36 19.44
CA ILE A 682 -53.75 42.33 18.92
C ILE A 682 -53.67 43.56 19.83
N ASN A 683 -54.82 44.09 20.26
CA ASN A 683 -54.85 45.25 21.14
C ASN A 683 -54.12 45.00 22.47
N ASN A 684 -54.17 43.76 22.96
CA ASN A 684 -53.47 43.32 24.16
C ASN A 684 -52.01 42.90 23.90
N GLY A 685 -51.48 43.11 22.69
CA GLY A 685 -50.12 42.73 22.30
C GLY A 685 -49.91 41.22 22.14
N LYS A 686 -50.97 40.44 21.96
CA LYS A 686 -50.94 38.97 21.86
C LYS A 686 -51.35 38.50 20.46
N LYS A 687 -50.86 37.32 20.07
CA LYS A 687 -51.16 36.65 18.78
C LYS A 687 -51.61 35.21 19.02
N TYR A 688 -52.60 35.03 19.89
CA TYR A 688 -53.06 33.71 20.27
C TYR A 688 -53.80 33.01 19.13
N ASN A 689 -53.68 31.69 19.08
CA ASN A 689 -54.61 30.85 18.34
C ASN A 689 -56.02 31.03 18.94
N VAL A 690 -57.05 30.88 18.13
CA VAL A 690 -58.43 31.10 18.55
C VAL A 690 -59.24 29.85 18.25
N ASP A 691 -59.90 29.34 19.30
CA ASP A 691 -60.81 28.22 19.19
C ASP A 691 -62.05 28.60 18.39
N VAL A 692 -62.48 27.67 17.55
CA VAL A 692 -63.68 27.80 16.74
C VAL A 692 -64.88 27.44 17.62
N ILE A 693 -65.82 28.36 17.74
CA ILE A 693 -67.15 28.09 18.30
C ILE A 693 -68.18 28.09 17.17
N ASN A 694 -69.19 27.23 17.28
CA ASN A 694 -70.27 27.20 16.32
C ASN A 694 -71.23 28.35 16.63
N ILE A 695 -71.35 29.30 15.70
CA ILE A 695 -72.28 30.43 15.82
C ILE A 695 -73.29 30.31 14.70
N SER A 696 -74.57 30.38 15.05
CA SER A 696 -75.67 30.34 14.11
C SER A 696 -75.52 31.37 12.99
N SER A 697 -75.80 30.97 11.76
CA SER A 697 -75.90 31.87 10.60
C SER A 697 -77.18 32.71 10.61
N ASN A 698 -78.09 32.47 11.56
CA ASN A 698 -79.38 33.16 11.63
C ASN A 698 -79.26 34.43 12.47
N TYR A 699 -78.88 35.53 11.82
CA TYR A 699 -78.93 36.89 12.36
C TYR A 699 -79.73 37.79 11.43
N SER A 700 -80.26 38.89 11.96
CA SER A 700 -80.93 39.93 11.16
C SER A 700 -80.06 41.19 11.12
N ASN A 701 -80.03 41.87 9.97
CA ASN A 701 -79.37 43.17 9.82
C ASN A 701 -80.24 44.30 10.41
N GLY A 702 -80.40 44.32 11.73
CA GLY A 702 -81.24 45.29 12.45
C GLY A 702 -80.55 46.62 12.76
N GLY A 703 -79.50 46.99 12.04
CA GLY A 703 -78.74 48.24 12.23
C GLY A 703 -79.30 49.43 11.44
N ASN A 704 -78.63 50.59 11.55
CA ASN A 704 -79.00 51.80 10.82
C ASN A 704 -78.69 51.64 9.31
N SER A 705 -79.60 52.08 8.45
CA SER A 705 -79.53 51.96 6.99
C SER A 705 -78.68 53.03 6.29
N SER A 706 -78.04 53.94 7.02
CA SER A 706 -77.36 55.13 6.48
C SER A 706 -76.04 55.46 7.17
N ILE A 707 -75.31 54.46 7.66
CA ILE A 707 -74.00 54.68 8.30
C ILE A 707 -72.96 54.95 7.22
N ASN A 708 -72.36 56.15 7.27
CA ASN A 708 -71.13 56.49 6.56
C ASN A 708 -70.23 57.27 7.53
N ALA A 709 -69.43 56.54 8.30
CA ALA A 709 -68.66 57.13 9.41
C ALA A 709 -67.39 56.34 9.75
N ASP A 710 -66.42 57.04 10.33
CA ASP A 710 -65.22 56.44 10.90
C ASP A 710 -65.48 55.98 12.34
N LEU A 711 -65.20 54.71 12.60
CA LEU A 711 -65.21 54.13 13.94
C LEU A 711 -63.78 54.09 14.48
N ASP A 712 -63.50 54.89 15.51
CA ASP A 712 -62.16 54.98 16.13
C ASP A 712 -61.70 53.67 16.78
N LYS A 713 -60.39 53.56 17.02
CA LYS A 713 -59.75 52.37 17.62
C LYS A 713 -60.40 51.91 18.92
N SER A 714 -60.61 52.79 19.88
CA SER A 714 -61.26 52.41 21.14
C SER A 714 -62.68 51.85 20.90
N ALA A 715 -63.40 52.43 19.94
CA ALA A 715 -64.79 52.08 19.65
C ALA A 715 -64.92 50.73 18.93
N TYR A 716 -64.09 50.42 17.92
CA TYR A 716 -64.15 49.08 17.30
C TYR A 716 -63.54 47.97 18.17
N ILE A 717 -62.67 48.31 19.13
CA ILE A 717 -62.25 47.37 20.19
C ILE A 717 -63.41 47.07 21.13
N ALA A 718 -64.16 48.09 21.58
CA ALA A 718 -65.36 47.89 22.39
C ALA A 718 -66.42 47.07 21.65
N LEU A 719 -66.65 47.36 20.36
CA LEU A 719 -67.50 46.57 19.49
C LEU A 719 -67.06 45.09 19.45
N SER A 720 -65.76 44.84 19.29
CA SER A 720 -65.22 43.48 19.26
C SER A 720 -65.47 42.74 20.57
N ASN A 721 -65.28 43.38 21.73
CA ASN A 721 -65.56 42.79 23.04
C ASN A 721 -67.05 42.48 23.22
N ASN A 722 -67.94 43.40 22.84
CA ASN A 722 -69.39 43.18 22.90
C ASN A 722 -69.82 42.00 22.01
N LEU A 723 -69.26 41.93 20.80
CA LEU A 723 -69.50 40.83 19.88
C LEU A 723 -69.06 39.48 20.47
N ILE A 724 -67.85 39.42 21.04
CA ILE A 724 -67.30 38.21 21.69
C ILE A 724 -68.24 37.74 22.81
N ASN A 725 -68.56 38.63 23.76
CA ASN A 725 -69.36 38.30 24.93
C ASN A 725 -70.76 37.83 24.53
N TYR A 726 -71.41 38.56 23.61
CA TYR A 726 -72.75 38.19 23.13
C TYR A 726 -72.74 36.84 22.42
N ALA A 727 -71.80 36.62 21.51
CA ALA A 727 -71.69 35.38 20.75
C ALA A 727 -71.45 34.15 21.64
N GLN A 728 -70.63 34.30 22.68
CA GLN A 728 -70.36 33.21 23.63
C GLN A 728 -71.58 32.85 24.49
N SER A 729 -72.40 33.82 24.87
CA SER A 729 -73.59 33.57 25.70
C SER A 729 -74.82 33.13 24.92
N ASN A 730 -74.90 33.47 23.62
CA ASN A 730 -76.13 33.29 22.84
C ASN A 730 -75.98 32.40 21.59
N GLU A 731 -74.77 31.91 21.28
CA GLU A 731 -74.47 31.07 20.11
C GLU A 731 -74.95 31.67 18.76
N ARG A 732 -75.12 33.00 18.71
CA ARG A 732 -75.52 33.78 17.53
C ARG A 732 -74.90 35.17 17.57
N LEU A 733 -74.82 35.81 16.42
CA LEU A 733 -74.40 37.21 16.34
C LEU A 733 -75.49 38.15 16.88
N PRO A 734 -75.13 39.30 17.49
CA PRO A 734 -76.10 40.33 17.82
C PRO A 734 -76.65 40.97 16.55
N ASN A 735 -77.97 41.23 16.49
CA ASN A 735 -78.62 41.85 15.33
C ASN A 735 -78.14 43.29 15.02
N TYR A 736 -77.49 43.93 15.99
CA TYR A 736 -76.75 45.18 15.86
C TYR A 736 -75.84 45.36 17.08
N ILE A 737 -74.81 46.20 16.98
CA ILE A 737 -74.01 46.68 18.12
C ILE A 737 -74.09 48.20 18.17
N SER A 738 -74.49 48.74 19.33
CA SER A 738 -74.56 50.19 19.55
C SER A 738 -73.16 50.78 19.70
N THR A 739 -72.88 51.86 18.98
CA THR A 739 -71.63 52.63 19.01
C THR A 739 -71.90 54.13 18.98
N ASN A 740 -70.85 54.94 19.13
CA ASN A 740 -70.92 56.40 19.02
C ASN A 740 -71.33 56.91 17.62
N VAL A 741 -71.25 56.07 16.58
CA VAL A 741 -71.67 56.42 15.21
C VAL A 741 -73.00 55.78 14.80
N GLY A 742 -73.68 55.08 15.72
CA GLY A 742 -74.99 54.47 15.50
C GLY A 742 -75.05 52.96 15.76
N LEU A 743 -76.15 52.33 15.34
CA LEU A 743 -76.39 50.89 15.44
C LEU A 743 -75.75 50.16 14.25
N ILE A 744 -74.63 49.47 14.48
CA ILE A 744 -73.88 48.79 13.42
C ILE A 744 -74.43 47.38 13.22
N SER A 745 -74.86 47.05 12.00
CA SER A 745 -75.38 45.72 11.64
C SER A 745 -74.28 44.65 11.55
N PRO A 746 -74.65 43.35 11.66
CA PRO A 746 -73.78 42.21 11.40
C PRO A 746 -72.87 42.34 10.19
N ASP A 747 -73.44 42.56 9.03
CA ASP A 747 -72.65 42.61 7.80
C ASP A 747 -71.61 43.73 7.84
N LEU A 748 -72.00 44.88 8.38
CA LEU A 748 -71.15 46.06 8.44
C LEU A 748 -69.99 45.90 9.42
N TYR A 749 -70.22 45.35 10.63
CA TYR A 749 -69.11 45.09 11.54
C TYR A 749 -68.25 43.90 11.11
N ILE A 750 -68.80 42.88 10.46
CA ILE A 750 -68.02 41.78 9.87
C ILE A 750 -67.03 42.34 8.86
N PHE A 751 -67.52 43.22 7.98
CA PHE A 751 -66.67 43.87 7.00
C PHE A 751 -65.65 44.82 7.65
N GLY A 752 -66.07 45.63 8.62
CA GLY A 752 -65.18 46.51 9.39
C GLY A 752 -64.04 45.76 10.09
N LEU A 753 -64.32 44.64 10.74
CA LEU A 753 -63.31 43.79 11.38
C LEU A 753 -62.34 43.19 10.34
N SER A 754 -62.83 42.84 9.16
CA SER A 754 -61.99 42.37 8.06
C SER A 754 -61.00 43.45 7.57
N LYS A 755 -61.46 44.71 7.44
CA LYS A 755 -60.61 45.87 7.13
C LYS A 755 -59.54 46.08 8.20
N ALA A 756 -59.91 45.97 9.49
CA ALA A 756 -58.98 46.13 10.60
C ALA A 756 -57.84 45.09 10.58
N LEU A 757 -58.16 43.82 10.32
CA LEU A 757 -57.18 42.73 10.27
C LEU A 757 -56.32 42.76 9.00
N ASP A 758 -56.89 43.13 7.85
CA ASP A 758 -56.10 43.34 6.63
C ASP A 758 -55.14 44.52 6.79
N PHE A 759 -55.60 45.64 7.37
CA PHE A 759 -54.71 46.75 7.72
C PHE A 759 -53.58 46.30 8.64
N TYR A 760 -53.90 45.50 9.68
CA TYR A 760 -52.89 44.94 10.57
C TYR A 760 -51.85 44.09 9.83
N SER A 761 -52.29 43.25 8.89
CA SER A 761 -51.40 42.42 8.06
C SER A 761 -50.36 43.26 7.31
N ASN A 762 -50.76 44.43 6.83
CA ASN A 762 -49.89 45.32 6.04
C ASN A 762 -49.03 46.25 6.91
N MET A 763 -49.54 46.70 8.06
CA MET A 763 -48.94 47.78 8.84
C MET A 763 -48.34 47.33 10.18
N GLY A 764 -48.57 46.07 10.59
CA GLY A 764 -48.11 45.51 11.86
C GLY A 764 -48.77 46.11 13.12
N ARG A 765 -49.77 47.00 12.93
CA ARG A 765 -50.54 47.67 13.98
C ARG A 765 -51.99 47.80 13.56
N LEU A 766 -52.90 47.89 14.52
CA LEU A 766 -54.30 48.21 14.23
C LEU A 766 -54.44 49.64 13.67
N PRO A 767 -55.46 49.91 12.83
CA PRO A 767 -55.70 51.25 12.29
C PRO A 767 -56.10 52.23 13.40
N LYS A 768 -56.07 53.54 13.10
CA LYS A 768 -56.55 54.55 14.07
C LYS A 768 -58.09 54.58 14.11
N TYR A 769 -58.71 54.34 12.96
CA TYR A 769 -60.14 54.22 12.75
C TYR A 769 -60.41 53.22 11.62
N ILE A 770 -61.62 52.66 11.55
CA ILE A 770 -62.12 51.94 10.38
C ILE A 770 -63.33 52.68 9.80
N THR A 771 -63.33 52.88 8.50
CA THR A 771 -64.47 53.52 7.81
C THR A 771 -65.53 52.47 7.52
N LEU A 772 -66.76 52.75 7.97
CA LEU A 772 -67.93 51.92 7.75
C LEU A 772 -68.91 52.67 6.85
N ASP A 773 -69.25 52.05 5.73
CA ASP A 773 -70.27 52.53 4.80
C ASP A 773 -71.30 51.42 4.59
N THR A 774 -72.59 51.69 4.82
CA THR A 774 -73.66 50.70 4.62
C THR A 774 -73.70 50.21 3.17
N ASP A 775 -73.30 51.04 2.20
CA ASP A 775 -73.24 50.69 0.78
C ASP A 775 -72.18 49.60 0.49
N ASP A 776 -71.21 49.41 1.39
CA ASP A 776 -70.19 48.35 1.24
C ASP A 776 -70.79 46.93 1.37
N VAL A 777 -71.99 46.81 1.94
CA VAL A 777 -72.63 45.52 2.29
C VAL A 777 -74.12 45.44 1.92
N ASP A 778 -74.66 46.39 1.15
CA ASP A 778 -76.09 46.49 0.82
C ASP A 778 -76.54 45.59 -0.37
N GLY A 779 -75.60 44.84 -0.96
CA GLY A 779 -75.84 43.97 -2.11
C GLY A 779 -75.88 44.70 -3.46
N LYS A 780 -75.73 46.03 -3.49
CA LYS A 780 -75.62 46.81 -4.72
C LYS A 780 -74.15 47.01 -5.03
N VAL A 781 -73.69 46.36 -6.10
CA VAL A 781 -72.33 46.59 -6.60
C VAL A 781 -72.28 47.97 -7.27
N ASN A 782 -72.08 49.02 -6.47
CA ASN A 782 -71.57 50.28 -7.01
C ASN A 782 -70.17 49.99 -7.52
N GLN A 783 -69.95 49.97 -8.84
CA GLN A 783 -68.60 49.79 -9.40
C GLN A 783 -67.73 50.97 -8.97
N ILE A 784 -67.06 50.84 -7.83
CA ILE A 784 -66.03 51.78 -7.39
C ILE A 784 -64.84 51.55 -8.31
N VAL A 785 -64.81 52.29 -9.43
CA VAL A 785 -63.63 52.37 -10.28
C VAL A 785 -62.54 53.09 -9.50
N ILE A 786 -61.55 52.35 -9.01
CA ILE A 786 -60.43 52.91 -8.25
C ILE A 786 -59.57 53.75 -9.20
N LYS A 787 -59.72 55.08 -9.12
CA LYS A 787 -58.96 56.05 -9.91
C LYS A 787 -57.53 56.17 -9.39
N LYS A 788 -56.53 55.84 -10.22
CA LYS A 788 -55.09 55.96 -9.93
C LYS A 788 -54.42 57.04 -10.81
N GLY A 789 -53.22 57.49 -10.48
CA GLY A 789 -52.53 58.54 -11.24
C GLY A 789 -53.12 59.95 -11.03
N ASN A 790 -52.92 60.85 -12.00
CA ASN A 790 -53.30 62.26 -11.82
C ASN A 790 -54.79 62.48 -12.09
N LEU A 791 -55.54 62.84 -11.05
CA LEU A 791 -56.99 63.08 -11.09
C LEU A 791 -57.39 64.18 -12.09
N SER A 792 -56.55 65.19 -12.31
CA SER A 792 -56.83 66.27 -13.28
C SER A 792 -56.75 65.82 -14.75
N GLN A 793 -56.16 64.64 -15.01
CA GLN A 793 -55.97 64.10 -16.37
C GLN A 793 -57.04 63.05 -16.72
N TYR A 794 -58.12 62.96 -15.94
CA TYR A 794 -59.25 62.08 -16.22
C TYR A 794 -60.15 62.62 -17.33
N LYS A 795 -59.76 62.31 -18.57
CA LYS A 795 -60.49 62.68 -19.79
C LYS A 795 -60.11 61.78 -20.95
N LYS A 796 -60.94 61.81 -22.00
CA LYS A 796 -60.76 61.03 -23.23
C LYS A 796 -59.35 61.20 -23.81
N GLY A 797 -58.72 60.09 -24.15
CA GLY A 797 -57.34 60.05 -24.66
C GLY A 797 -56.23 60.03 -23.61
N LEU A 798 -56.51 60.44 -22.37
CA LEU A 798 -55.55 60.39 -21.25
C LEU A 798 -55.92 59.28 -20.26
N ASN A 799 -56.50 59.63 -19.10
CA ASN A 799 -57.03 58.67 -18.14
C ASN A 799 -58.55 58.58 -18.34
N GLU A 800 -59.01 57.60 -19.10
CA GLU A 800 -60.41 57.52 -19.54
C GLU A 800 -61.13 56.38 -18.83
N VAL A 801 -62.10 56.70 -17.97
CA VAL A 801 -62.98 55.71 -17.36
C VAL A 801 -63.88 55.15 -18.45
N GLN A 802 -63.82 53.85 -18.68
CA GLN A 802 -64.61 53.19 -19.71
C GLN A 802 -64.83 51.74 -19.30
N SER A 803 -66.08 51.36 -19.04
CA SER A 803 -66.42 49.95 -18.85
C SER A 803 -66.54 49.26 -20.20
N LEU A 804 -65.73 48.22 -20.43
CA LEU A 804 -65.74 47.43 -21.66
C LEU A 804 -66.22 46.01 -21.39
N SER A 805 -67.01 45.47 -22.31
CA SER A 805 -67.35 44.04 -22.34
C SER A 805 -66.14 43.18 -22.71
N SER A 806 -66.19 41.88 -22.39
CA SER A 806 -65.10 40.94 -22.70
C SER A 806 -64.76 40.88 -24.21
N SER A 807 -65.74 41.05 -25.09
CA SER A 807 -65.53 41.08 -26.55
C SER A 807 -64.81 42.36 -27.00
N GLU A 808 -65.11 43.50 -26.38
CA GLU A 808 -64.41 44.76 -26.64
C GLU A 808 -62.98 44.74 -26.10
N ILE A 809 -62.74 44.13 -24.93
CA ILE A 809 -61.41 43.93 -24.36
C ILE A 809 -60.55 43.05 -25.27
N ALA A 810 -61.12 41.97 -25.82
CA ALA A 810 -60.41 41.03 -26.67
C ALA A 810 -59.77 41.71 -27.90
N LYS A 811 -60.36 42.79 -28.44
CA LYS A 811 -59.79 43.57 -29.53
C LYS A 811 -58.41 44.16 -29.17
N TYR A 812 -58.24 44.59 -27.93
CA TYR A 812 -57.02 45.26 -27.45
C TYR A 812 -55.95 44.31 -26.90
N LEU A 813 -56.24 43.01 -26.88
CA LEU A 813 -55.30 41.93 -26.57
C LEU A 813 -54.65 41.33 -27.83
N LYS A 814 -55.25 41.51 -29.01
CA LYS A 814 -54.72 40.97 -30.27
C LYS A 814 -53.42 41.66 -30.68
N SER A 815 -52.43 40.88 -31.13
CA SER A 815 -51.13 41.39 -31.60
C SER A 815 -51.28 42.41 -32.72
N SER A 816 -50.52 43.51 -32.70
CA SER A 816 -50.57 44.55 -33.75
C SER A 816 -49.74 44.26 -35.02
N GLY A 817 -49.44 42.99 -35.29
CA GLY A 817 -48.70 42.54 -36.46
C GLY A 817 -47.75 41.37 -36.15
N ASN A 818 -47.11 40.81 -37.19
CA ASN A 818 -46.23 39.62 -37.09
C ASN A 818 -45.00 39.82 -36.16
N ASP A 819 -44.60 41.06 -35.87
CA ASP A 819 -43.40 41.36 -35.08
C ASP A 819 -43.63 41.58 -33.57
N ALA A 820 -44.89 41.66 -33.10
CA ALA A 820 -45.20 42.19 -31.76
C ALA A 820 -45.31 41.15 -30.62
N LEU A 821 -45.31 39.84 -30.92
CA LEU A 821 -45.40 38.76 -29.90
C LEU A 821 -44.33 37.66 -30.08
N ASN A 822 -43.11 38.03 -30.43
CA ASN A 822 -42.00 37.08 -30.47
C ASN A 822 -41.50 36.68 -29.05
N ASP A 823 -40.61 35.70 -29.00
CA ASP A 823 -40.06 35.19 -27.74
C ASP A 823 -39.35 36.28 -26.92
N ALA A 824 -38.70 37.26 -27.56
CA ALA A 824 -37.99 38.32 -26.83
C ALA A 824 -38.96 39.24 -26.07
N ILE A 825 -40.06 39.64 -26.71
CA ILE A 825 -41.12 40.44 -26.08
C ILE A 825 -41.82 39.62 -25.00
N ARG A 826 -42.19 38.36 -25.27
CA ARG A 826 -42.85 37.46 -24.28
C ARG A 826 -41.97 37.19 -23.05
N ASN A 827 -40.69 36.90 -23.26
CA ASN A 827 -39.75 36.65 -22.16
C ASN A 827 -39.52 37.90 -21.31
N LEU A 828 -39.39 39.08 -21.94
CA LEU A 828 -39.25 40.33 -21.20
C LEU A 828 -40.53 40.67 -20.45
N ALA A 829 -41.70 40.55 -21.08
CA ALA A 829 -42.99 40.78 -20.43
C ALA A 829 -43.14 39.87 -19.20
N ASN A 830 -42.93 38.55 -19.37
CA ASN A 830 -42.96 37.57 -18.27
C ASN A 830 -41.97 37.93 -17.14
N SER A 831 -40.76 38.38 -17.49
CA SER A 831 -39.75 38.80 -16.52
C SER A 831 -40.19 40.04 -15.74
N LEU A 832 -40.69 41.08 -16.42
CA LEU A 832 -41.14 42.32 -15.80
C LEU A 832 -42.37 42.10 -14.90
N THR A 833 -43.27 41.20 -15.29
CA THR A 833 -44.50 40.91 -14.55
C THR A 833 -44.37 39.79 -13.51
N SER A 834 -43.22 39.11 -13.46
CA SER A 834 -42.99 38.02 -12.50
C SER A 834 -43.16 38.50 -11.06
N GLY A 835 -43.85 37.68 -10.26
CA GLY A 835 -44.15 37.94 -8.84
C GLY A 835 -45.18 39.05 -8.58
N LYS A 836 -45.76 39.69 -9.61
CA LYS A 836 -46.76 40.75 -9.45
C LYS A 836 -48.17 40.21 -9.60
N THR A 837 -49.02 40.52 -8.61
CA THR A 837 -50.38 39.97 -8.51
C THR A 837 -51.45 40.89 -9.10
N SER A 838 -51.28 42.21 -9.06
CA SER A 838 -52.25 43.17 -9.62
C SER A 838 -51.95 43.54 -11.08
N VAL A 839 -52.99 43.84 -11.87
CA VAL A 839 -52.85 44.31 -13.27
C VAL A 839 -52.12 45.66 -13.31
N TRP A 840 -52.38 46.54 -12.33
CA TRP A 840 -51.69 47.83 -12.18
C TRP A 840 -50.18 47.67 -12.01
N ASP A 841 -49.72 46.79 -11.12
CA ASP A 841 -48.29 46.62 -10.86
C ASP A 841 -47.56 46.07 -12.09
N LYS A 842 -48.20 45.16 -12.82
CA LYS A 842 -47.69 44.65 -14.10
C LYS A 842 -47.59 45.74 -15.15
N ALA A 843 -48.65 46.53 -15.34
CA ALA A 843 -48.69 47.65 -16.28
C ALA A 843 -47.65 48.73 -15.94
N ASN A 844 -47.52 49.09 -14.67
CA ASN A 844 -46.55 50.07 -14.20
C ASN A 844 -45.11 49.60 -14.39
N ALA A 845 -44.82 48.31 -14.16
CA ALA A 845 -43.49 47.74 -14.41
C ALA A 845 -43.09 47.80 -15.89
N ILE A 846 -44.03 47.50 -16.80
CA ILE A 846 -43.83 47.59 -18.24
C ILE A 846 -43.59 49.05 -18.65
N PHE A 847 -44.45 49.96 -18.21
CA PHE A 847 -44.30 51.38 -18.50
C PHE A 847 -42.94 51.93 -18.04
N ARG A 848 -42.54 51.65 -16.79
CA ARG A 848 -41.25 52.09 -16.23
C ARG A 848 -40.07 51.52 -17.01
N TYR A 849 -40.13 50.24 -17.40
CA TYR A 849 -39.08 49.65 -18.22
C TYR A 849 -38.87 50.43 -19.51
N VAL A 850 -39.95 50.68 -20.27
CA VAL A 850 -39.85 51.40 -21.55
C VAL A 850 -39.34 52.83 -21.33
N ARG A 851 -39.90 53.55 -20.36
CA ARG A 851 -39.49 54.92 -20.03
C ARG A 851 -38.02 55.04 -19.63
N ASP A 852 -37.53 54.10 -18.82
CA ASP A 852 -36.21 54.18 -18.21
C ASP A 852 -35.11 53.55 -19.07
N ASN A 853 -35.46 52.69 -20.05
CA ASN A 853 -34.49 51.92 -20.84
C ASN A 853 -34.51 52.19 -22.35
N ILE A 854 -35.44 53.01 -22.85
CA ILE A 854 -35.52 53.37 -24.27
C ILE A 854 -35.25 54.88 -24.41
N SER A 855 -34.22 55.22 -25.18
CA SER A 855 -33.86 56.62 -25.45
C SER A 855 -34.72 57.20 -26.57
N TYR A 856 -35.10 58.48 -26.47
CA TYR A 856 -35.84 59.16 -27.53
C TYR A 856 -34.93 59.49 -28.72
N GLU A 857 -35.39 59.21 -29.94
CA GLU A 857 -34.73 59.60 -31.20
C GLU A 857 -35.77 60.23 -32.13
N PHE A 858 -35.48 61.41 -32.69
CA PHE A 858 -36.45 62.14 -33.51
C PHE A 858 -36.44 61.66 -34.97
N TYR A 859 -37.60 61.20 -35.45
CA TYR A 859 -37.89 60.89 -36.86
C TYR A 859 -39.40 60.76 -37.06
N SER A 860 -39.84 60.78 -38.32
CA SER A 860 -41.25 60.59 -38.70
C SER A 860 -41.67 59.11 -38.67
N ASN A 861 -42.92 58.85 -38.27
CA ASN A 861 -43.56 57.52 -38.24
C ASN A 861 -42.80 56.45 -37.41
N THR A 862 -43.30 55.22 -37.37
CA THR A 862 -42.57 54.12 -36.74
C THR A 862 -41.39 53.69 -37.61
N LYS A 863 -40.20 53.52 -37.02
CA LYS A 863 -39.01 53.02 -37.73
C LYS A 863 -38.61 51.63 -37.28
N TYR A 864 -38.75 51.36 -35.98
CA TYR A 864 -38.21 50.14 -35.37
C TYR A 864 -39.30 49.14 -34.97
N LYS A 865 -40.56 49.58 -34.85
CA LYS A 865 -41.67 48.80 -34.27
C LYS A 865 -41.29 48.28 -32.86
N ALA A 866 -42.09 47.41 -32.25
CA ALA A 866 -41.81 46.92 -30.90
C ALA A 866 -40.45 46.19 -30.79
N THR A 867 -40.18 45.24 -31.67
CA THR A 867 -38.98 44.39 -31.62
C THR A 867 -37.68 45.13 -31.93
N GLY A 868 -37.70 46.03 -32.93
CA GLY A 868 -36.57 46.88 -33.22
C GLY A 868 -36.32 47.87 -32.07
N THR A 869 -37.36 48.44 -31.48
CA THR A 869 -37.21 49.36 -30.33
C THR A 869 -36.59 48.65 -29.14
N LEU A 870 -37.03 47.43 -28.84
CA LEU A 870 -36.46 46.62 -27.76
C LEU A 870 -34.97 46.30 -27.97
N SER A 871 -34.59 45.98 -29.21
CA SER A 871 -33.21 45.61 -29.55
C SER A 871 -32.27 46.80 -29.68
N LYS A 872 -32.74 47.93 -30.25
CA LYS A 872 -31.95 49.15 -30.43
C LYS A 872 -31.89 50.04 -29.20
N LYS A 873 -32.79 49.84 -28.22
CA LYS A 873 -32.92 50.66 -27.01
C LYS A 873 -33.16 52.15 -27.28
N LYS A 874 -33.76 52.46 -28.43
CA LYS A 874 -34.13 53.82 -28.81
C LYS A 874 -35.30 53.84 -29.78
N GLY A 875 -36.03 54.95 -29.81
CA GLY A 875 -37.05 55.25 -30.82
C GLY A 875 -37.84 56.53 -30.55
N ASN A 876 -38.71 56.93 -31.48
CA ASN A 876 -39.60 58.08 -31.30
C ASN A 876 -40.86 57.72 -30.49
N CYS A 877 -41.85 58.63 -30.47
CA CYS A 877 -43.11 58.44 -29.74
C CYS A 877 -43.92 57.22 -30.23
N CYS A 878 -43.97 56.97 -31.55
CA CYS A 878 -44.63 55.80 -32.13
C CYS A 878 -43.95 54.51 -31.67
N ASP A 879 -42.63 54.47 -31.65
CA ASP A 879 -41.84 53.29 -31.28
C ASP A 879 -41.90 52.96 -29.79
N HIS A 880 -41.92 53.96 -28.92
CA HIS A 880 -42.21 53.78 -27.49
C HIS A 880 -43.60 53.20 -27.26
N ALA A 881 -44.62 53.76 -27.93
CA ALA A 881 -45.99 53.28 -27.82
C ALA A 881 -46.13 51.84 -28.32
N ASN A 882 -45.47 51.49 -29.44
CA ASN A 882 -45.44 50.13 -29.98
C ASN A 882 -44.86 49.13 -28.97
N LEU A 883 -43.74 49.46 -28.32
CA LEU A 883 -43.12 48.56 -27.35
C LEU A 883 -43.99 48.38 -26.09
N ILE A 884 -44.61 49.44 -25.57
CA ILE A 884 -45.54 49.34 -24.44
C ILE A 884 -46.71 48.44 -24.80
N VAL A 885 -47.38 48.69 -25.92
CA VAL A 885 -48.55 47.92 -26.35
C VAL A 885 -48.18 46.45 -26.55
N ALA A 886 -47.03 46.15 -27.16
CA ALA A 886 -46.56 44.78 -27.37
C ALA A 886 -46.27 44.05 -26.04
N LEU A 887 -45.57 44.70 -25.10
CA LEU A 887 -45.27 44.11 -23.79
C LEU A 887 -46.53 43.92 -22.94
N CYS A 888 -47.46 44.87 -22.96
CA CYS A 888 -48.75 44.73 -22.28
C CYS A 888 -49.55 43.56 -22.83
N ARG A 889 -49.70 43.47 -24.15
CA ARG A 889 -50.44 42.36 -24.79
C ARG A 889 -49.77 41.01 -24.55
N ALA A 890 -48.43 40.94 -24.53
CA ALA A 890 -47.70 39.73 -24.18
C ALA A 890 -47.87 39.29 -22.72
N ALA A 891 -48.31 40.20 -21.84
CA ALA A 891 -48.64 39.94 -20.44
C ALA A 891 -50.16 39.83 -20.19
N ASP A 892 -50.95 39.64 -21.25
CA ASP A 892 -52.42 39.61 -21.22
C ASP A 892 -53.07 40.89 -20.66
N ILE A 893 -52.46 42.05 -20.90
CA ILE A 893 -52.97 43.37 -20.49
C ILE A 893 -53.45 44.13 -21.73
N PRO A 894 -54.74 44.55 -21.79
CA PRO A 894 -55.25 45.26 -22.94
C PRO A 894 -54.61 46.65 -23.07
N ALA A 895 -54.14 46.97 -24.28
CA ALA A 895 -53.47 48.24 -24.56
C ALA A 895 -53.84 48.79 -25.95
N ARG A 896 -53.89 50.11 -26.08
CA ARG A 896 -54.23 50.81 -27.33
C ARG A 896 -53.33 52.02 -27.57
N TYR A 897 -53.41 52.61 -28.75
CA TYR A 897 -52.67 53.81 -29.13
C TYR A 897 -53.58 55.04 -29.08
N SER A 898 -53.04 56.16 -28.65
CA SER A 898 -53.63 57.50 -28.77
C SER A 898 -52.71 58.37 -29.62
N HIS A 899 -53.29 59.10 -30.56
CA HIS A 899 -52.59 60.02 -31.45
C HIS A 899 -53.35 61.32 -31.53
N ALA A 900 -52.67 62.45 -31.37
CA ALA A 900 -53.27 63.77 -31.48
C ALA A 900 -52.30 64.77 -32.14
N LYS A 901 -52.84 65.90 -32.60
CA LYS A 901 -52.09 67.06 -33.11
C LYS A 901 -52.07 68.17 -32.06
N GLY A 902 -51.20 69.16 -32.21
CA GLY A 902 -51.19 70.34 -31.34
C GLY A 902 -50.70 70.06 -29.91
N CYS A 903 -49.96 68.98 -29.67
CA CYS A 903 -49.38 68.71 -28.36
C CYS A 903 -48.24 69.70 -28.10
N THR A 904 -48.41 70.58 -27.12
CA THR A 904 -47.44 71.61 -26.73
C THR A 904 -46.55 71.05 -25.64
N PHE A 905 -45.32 70.67 -26.01
CA PHE A 905 -44.32 70.19 -25.07
C PHE A 905 -43.79 71.32 -24.18
N THR A 906 -43.28 70.94 -23.01
CA THR A 906 -42.66 71.87 -22.06
C THR A 906 -41.43 72.59 -22.64
N SER A 907 -40.87 72.10 -23.75
CA SER A 907 -39.82 72.78 -24.53
C SER A 907 -40.34 73.91 -25.43
N GLY A 908 -41.67 74.09 -25.54
CA GLY A 908 -42.30 75.01 -26.50
C GLY A 908 -42.64 74.37 -27.85
N LEU A 909 -42.16 73.15 -28.14
CA LEU A 909 -42.48 72.44 -29.38
C LEU A 909 -43.98 72.11 -29.46
N VAL A 910 -44.63 72.50 -30.55
CA VAL A 910 -46.02 72.12 -30.86
C VAL A 910 -46.01 71.16 -32.04
N THR A 911 -46.40 69.91 -31.81
CA THR A 911 -46.34 68.86 -32.84
C THR A 911 -47.40 67.78 -32.65
N GLY A 912 -47.50 66.85 -33.61
CA GLY A 912 -48.25 65.61 -33.45
C GLY A 912 -47.53 64.66 -32.48
N HIS A 913 -48.30 63.93 -31.66
CA HIS A 913 -47.75 63.02 -30.66
C HIS A 913 -48.56 61.73 -30.55
N VAL A 914 -47.87 60.62 -30.29
CA VAL A 914 -48.44 59.29 -30.10
C VAL A 914 -48.03 58.75 -28.74
N TRP A 915 -48.99 58.24 -27.97
CA TRP A 915 -48.74 57.55 -26.70
C TRP A 915 -49.60 56.29 -26.58
N ALA A 916 -49.23 55.38 -25.69
CA ALA A 916 -50.05 54.21 -25.39
C ALA A 916 -51.09 54.55 -24.31
N GLN A 917 -52.21 53.83 -24.30
CA GLN A 917 -53.09 53.72 -23.14
C GLN A 917 -53.18 52.25 -22.71
N ILE A 918 -53.14 51.99 -21.41
CA ILE A 918 -53.20 50.64 -20.83
C ILE A 918 -54.50 50.51 -20.02
N TYR A 919 -55.28 49.47 -20.28
CA TYR A 919 -56.54 49.23 -19.58
C TYR A 919 -56.31 48.49 -18.26
N VAL A 920 -56.72 49.10 -17.16
CA VAL A 920 -56.61 48.54 -15.80
C VAL A 920 -57.90 48.86 -15.05
N ASP A 921 -58.60 47.82 -14.59
CA ASP A 921 -59.74 47.91 -13.66
C ASP A 921 -60.80 48.97 -14.05
N GLY A 922 -61.21 49.01 -15.33
CA GLY A 922 -62.25 49.93 -15.82
C GLY A 922 -61.74 51.29 -16.32
N VAL A 923 -60.42 51.50 -16.38
CA VAL A 923 -59.82 52.76 -16.81
C VAL A 923 -58.70 52.54 -17.83
N TRP A 924 -58.70 53.33 -18.89
CA TRP A 924 -57.56 53.48 -19.80
C TRP A 924 -56.59 54.52 -19.25
N TYR A 925 -55.43 54.08 -18.76
CA TYR A 925 -54.40 54.96 -18.23
C TYR A 925 -53.41 55.40 -19.31
N SER A 926 -53.09 56.69 -19.33
CA SER A 926 -52.08 57.24 -20.23
C SER A 926 -50.67 56.70 -19.91
N ALA A 927 -49.99 56.17 -20.93
CA ALA A 927 -48.68 55.53 -20.83
C ALA A 927 -47.72 56.15 -21.86
N ASP A 928 -47.37 57.42 -21.65
CA ASP A 928 -46.39 58.14 -22.46
C ASP A 928 -44.98 58.00 -21.87
N ALA A 929 -44.20 57.05 -22.40
CA ALA A 929 -42.84 56.77 -21.93
C ALA A 929 -41.75 57.65 -22.57
N THR A 930 -42.10 58.69 -23.34
CA THR A 930 -41.11 59.51 -24.06
C THR A 930 -40.29 60.46 -23.16
N SER A 931 -40.60 60.53 -21.87
CA SER A 931 -39.86 61.34 -20.90
C SER A 931 -39.82 60.68 -19.53
N SER A 932 -38.66 60.71 -18.89
CA SER A 932 -38.46 60.28 -17.50
C SER A 932 -39.35 61.02 -16.49
N ARG A 933 -39.88 62.19 -16.84
CA ARG A 933 -40.80 62.99 -15.99
C ARG A 933 -42.21 62.40 -15.89
N ASN A 934 -42.57 61.51 -16.81
CA ASN A 934 -43.90 60.92 -16.86
C ASN A 934 -44.01 59.68 -15.96
N GLU A 935 -45.21 59.44 -15.44
CA GLU A 935 -45.59 58.24 -14.71
C GLU A 935 -46.83 57.63 -15.40
N LEU A 936 -47.13 56.35 -15.14
CA LEU A 936 -48.35 55.73 -15.64
C LEU A 936 -49.57 56.50 -15.10
N GLY A 937 -50.40 57.01 -16.00
CA GLY A 937 -51.55 57.85 -15.67
C GLY A 937 -51.22 59.29 -15.29
N ASN A 938 -49.99 59.77 -15.54
CA ASN A 938 -49.58 61.14 -15.22
C ASN A 938 -48.50 61.66 -16.19
N ILE A 939 -48.94 62.41 -17.18
CA ILE A 939 -48.08 63.04 -18.18
C ILE A 939 -47.64 64.43 -17.68
N ARG A 940 -46.33 64.70 -17.68
CA ARG A 940 -45.73 65.97 -17.22
C ARG A 940 -44.86 66.67 -18.28
N ASN A 941 -44.49 65.98 -19.36
CA ASN A 941 -43.57 66.53 -20.37
C ASN A 941 -44.23 67.46 -21.41
N TRP A 942 -45.57 67.48 -21.50
CA TRP A 942 -46.34 68.38 -22.37
C TRP A 942 -47.68 68.78 -21.74
N LYS A 943 -48.26 69.90 -22.22
CA LYS A 943 -49.53 70.46 -21.73
C LYS A 943 -50.70 69.57 -22.15
N THR A 944 -51.18 68.72 -21.25
CA THR A 944 -52.19 67.69 -21.55
C THR A 944 -53.57 68.23 -21.94
N ASN A 945 -53.80 69.53 -21.91
CA ASN A 945 -55.00 70.21 -22.42
C ASN A 945 -54.82 70.85 -23.81
N SER A 946 -53.63 70.81 -24.42
CA SER A 946 -53.38 71.49 -25.69
C SER A 946 -53.72 70.67 -26.93
N PHE A 947 -53.86 69.35 -26.80
CA PHE A 947 -54.01 68.46 -27.95
C PHE A 947 -55.39 68.61 -28.62
N ASN A 948 -55.41 68.43 -29.95
CA ASN A 948 -56.63 68.39 -30.76
C ASN A 948 -56.58 67.19 -31.74
N ASN A 949 -57.70 66.90 -32.40
CA ASN A 949 -57.80 65.80 -33.38
C ASN A 949 -57.39 64.42 -32.82
N LEU A 950 -57.79 64.11 -31.59
CA LEU A 950 -57.50 62.82 -30.95
C LEU A 950 -58.10 61.66 -31.74
N LYS A 951 -57.26 60.68 -32.06
CA LYS A 951 -57.63 59.39 -32.64
C LYS A 951 -57.07 58.27 -31.78
N GLN A 952 -57.86 57.21 -31.60
CA GLN A 952 -57.45 56.02 -30.86
C GLN A 952 -57.44 54.83 -31.81
N TYR A 953 -56.42 53.98 -31.66
CA TYR A 953 -56.22 52.83 -32.53
C TYR A 953 -55.91 51.58 -31.71
N ASP A 954 -56.43 50.44 -32.16
CA ASP A 954 -55.95 49.13 -31.75
C ASP A 954 -54.65 48.75 -32.50
N HIS A 955 -54.46 49.28 -33.70
CA HIS A 955 -53.28 49.11 -34.56
C HIS A 955 -52.84 50.45 -35.13
N LEU A 956 -51.58 50.85 -34.92
CA LEU A 956 -51.08 52.13 -35.44
C LEU A 956 -50.95 52.06 -36.97
N PRO A 957 -51.60 52.94 -37.75
CA PRO A 957 -51.71 52.78 -39.21
C PRO A 957 -50.56 53.40 -40.03
N PHE A 958 -49.50 53.91 -39.39
CA PHE A 958 -48.39 54.63 -40.05
C PHE A 958 -47.03 54.38 -39.39
#